data_AF-A0A1F4JS96-F1
#
_entry.id   AF-A0A1F4JS96-F1
#
_cell.length_a   1.000
_cell.length_b   1.000
_cell.length_c   1.000
_cell.angle_alpha   90.00
_cell.angle_beta   90.00
_cell.angle_gamma   90.00
#
_symmetry.space_group_name_H-M   'P 1'
#
loop_
_entity.id
_entity.type
_entity.pdbx_description
1 polymer ?
#
loop_
_entity_poly.entity_id
_entity_poly.type
_entity_poly.pdbx_seq_one_letter_code
_entity_poly.pdbx_strand_id
1 'polypeptide(L)'
;MKKSSCLYPVRAAVIGALLLVMHQAIGADANPPVKATEAPAAVAGTPVASAPTATTTAKPIEPADAKPIAPATDKATEPVIAKPAEPAVAKPDEPAVAKAAEPAAAKPAEPAAAKAAEPAAAKAVDQVTAKTIEPVTAKPVDPSAAKPAEPAAGGKAVKPADAAPSVNQVGTTASSKAAPSTAKQPDAVIVEQTDGATGRLLSLDVLKKYNRKRRKKIQDALLEIYRDDPIYMAARSEISRPLSDDVVGPITLSYINRFWLYYSIDPVGNLTDASVDAMLHFAQMIQQFPDWRKDLLSAEFGHWIDARPMPERAEDYRIRLAVDEVLLPPLLRRYRADARWQAFSGVDTENAPLSVYWYGLTADDFKSLGEKAAVAPALEALKDETFTSKRDFEKAVLAALADATAQPSAYLPNIERQARGTGYTLTAKGMEKLLNGPALPQEVLSAAETIKGDVYADQAGIEQAVTEAIEQAEQKSAQYTPLIMRETVPVTIYAFTDTVLEKLGADQKTVAVPAVVSKMLADLTDVQYPRLSLFDKAVLAKLRARIGACPGGMTNYEQIRQKDRKITSEEMQALKDAVGEPLASQLEKLWKGGECDATQLAEMNTRISELYGRYRPAIGELVRKSPSFDASKQVKWTGDSCGCMNDQMSGEVYQFYPFWMAGEPQRVNFSTISRIGYYGVTFDELGVLRMANDGRELKEIFRNSDSAQLAFVGTARKHRTKLDWVIHKTDWKAWKNISDAEKRKSFDQLEANIIGLLSAKLTDLPSKLLPYLSLGTKEVPGRGDGVTLYFDGYPRDEASVALFGVFLKKLQAELHANGFALNILMRQSEMNKSDGIYSYPKLLEMTQMEAKPKNKKYFSFNAKPAFRLPNFLVLTEEPTSESKKKLRSDIEAAFHGVDRANILRQIVPVTEFDRSNWQQLEDDLIYYRDNFGGVGFWPLSMNQPGAAALKDGVQHCDVTRSIADCLQDYYQIEPGTASSKVCNFVCENRWGFRFGLDLILLFLLAGAVTYYRSCRWRPVIEKNYLVPLGAGAACLAIFTALVSCDPYLNRLSQGYVIPAVLLVVIVGIVLFYRHKFKVRDEQP
;
A
#
# COMPACT_ATOMS: atom_id res chain seq x y z
N MET A 1 -63.39 54.22 28.48
CA MET A 1 -62.27 53.62 27.72
C MET A 1 -60.96 53.93 28.42
N LYS A 2 -60.21 52.94 28.93
CA LYS A 2 -58.85 53.15 29.46
C LYS A 2 -57.84 52.55 28.47
N LYS A 3 -57.01 53.39 27.84
CA LYS A 3 -55.78 52.95 27.16
C LYS A 3 -54.75 52.63 28.23
N SER A 4 -54.67 51.37 28.64
CA SER A 4 -53.59 50.90 29.52
C SER A 4 -52.29 50.85 28.74
N SER A 5 -51.34 51.73 29.07
CA SER A 5 -50.01 51.76 28.44
C SER A 5 -49.26 50.46 28.71
N CYS A 6 -49.14 49.60 27.69
CA CYS A 6 -48.42 48.32 27.73
C CYS A 6 -46.89 48.57 27.64
N LEU A 7 -46.35 49.37 28.58
CA LEU A 7 -44.94 49.83 28.63
C LEU A 7 -44.40 49.68 30.06
N TYR A 8 -43.88 48.50 30.39
CA TYR A 8 -43.06 48.28 31.57
C TYR A 8 -41.57 48.55 31.24
N PRO A 9 -40.81 49.24 32.12
CA PRO A 9 -39.37 49.39 31.94
C PRO A 9 -38.67 48.05 32.23
N VAL A 10 -38.40 47.28 31.17
CA VAL A 10 -37.62 46.05 31.28
C VAL A 10 -36.19 46.41 31.69
N ARG A 11 -35.69 45.85 32.81
CA ARG A 11 -34.26 45.90 33.13
C ARG A 11 -33.48 45.19 32.03
N ALA A 12 -32.81 45.98 31.19
CA ALA A 12 -32.13 45.53 29.98
C ALA A 12 -31.07 44.42 30.21
N ALA A 13 -30.62 44.21 31.45
CA ALA A 13 -29.63 43.20 31.80
C ALA A 13 -30.04 41.74 31.47
N VAL A 14 -31.31 41.35 31.65
CA VAL A 14 -31.73 39.94 31.46
C VAL A 14 -31.94 39.60 29.99
N ILE A 15 -32.62 40.49 29.24
CA ILE A 15 -32.71 40.36 27.77
C ILE A 15 -31.33 40.58 27.14
N GLY A 16 -30.50 41.46 27.69
CA GLY A 16 -29.11 41.66 27.29
C GLY A 16 -28.27 40.39 27.48
N ALA A 17 -28.41 39.67 28.59
CA ALA A 17 -27.71 38.40 28.81
C ALA A 17 -28.19 37.29 27.86
N LEU A 18 -29.51 37.17 27.63
CA LEU A 18 -30.07 36.21 26.67
C LEU A 18 -29.70 36.54 25.22
N LEU A 19 -29.68 37.82 24.86
CA LEU A 19 -29.16 38.28 23.57
C LEU A 19 -27.66 38.09 23.47
N LEU A 20 -26.87 38.26 24.53
CA LEU A 20 -25.42 38.02 24.51
C LEU A 20 -25.12 36.53 24.29
N VAL A 21 -25.85 35.64 24.98
CA VAL A 21 -25.75 34.18 24.78
C VAL A 21 -26.21 33.79 23.38
N MET A 22 -27.30 34.36 22.86
CA MET A 22 -27.71 34.13 21.47
C MET A 22 -26.74 34.74 20.45
N HIS A 23 -26.11 35.88 20.72
CA HIS A 23 -25.11 36.49 19.83
C HIS A 23 -23.79 35.70 19.86
N GLN A 24 -23.47 35.04 20.98
CA GLN A 24 -22.36 34.09 21.06
C GLN A 24 -22.69 32.73 20.41
N ALA A 25 -23.96 32.34 20.34
CA ALA A 25 -24.41 31.11 19.68
C ALA A 25 -24.66 31.27 18.15
N ILE A 26 -25.03 32.47 17.69
CA ILE A 26 -25.42 32.78 16.31
C ILE A 26 -24.36 33.64 15.59
N GLY A 27 -23.51 34.37 16.34
CA GLY A 27 -22.59 35.38 15.83
C GLY A 27 -21.12 34.94 15.69
N ALA A 28 -20.87 33.69 15.33
CA ALA A 28 -19.59 33.28 14.74
C ALA A 28 -19.80 33.12 13.23
N ASP A 29 -18.97 33.79 12.42
CA ASP A 29 -19.02 33.84 10.94
C ASP A 29 -20.18 34.63 10.29
N ALA A 30 -20.24 35.93 10.58
CA ALA A 30 -20.78 36.91 9.63
C ALA A 30 -19.61 37.65 8.93
N ASN A 31 -19.32 37.27 7.68
CA ASN A 31 -18.27 37.89 6.87
C ASN A 31 -18.77 39.27 6.36
N PRO A 32 -18.08 40.40 6.62
CA PRO A 32 -18.50 41.70 6.11
C PRO A 32 -18.30 41.78 4.59
N PRO A 33 -19.20 42.44 3.84
CA PRO A 33 -19.02 42.61 2.40
C PRO A 33 -17.76 43.44 2.11
N VAL A 34 -16.95 42.98 1.16
CA VAL A 34 -15.76 43.70 0.71
C VAL A 34 -16.20 45.04 0.13
N LYS A 35 -15.81 46.12 0.80
CA LYS A 35 -16.08 47.48 0.36
C LYS A 35 -15.17 47.78 -0.83
N ALA A 36 -15.75 47.92 -2.03
CA ALA A 36 -15.01 48.32 -3.21
C ALA A 36 -14.35 49.69 -2.96
N THR A 37 -13.03 49.75 -3.16
CA THR A 37 -12.27 50.99 -3.06
C THR A 37 -12.25 51.69 -4.41
N GLU A 38 -12.73 52.93 -4.45
CA GLU A 38 -12.70 53.78 -5.64
C GLU A 38 -11.27 54.19 -5.99
N ALA A 39 -11.00 54.29 -7.30
CA ALA A 39 -9.86 55.00 -7.87
C ALA A 39 -10.39 55.89 -9.03
N PRO A 40 -9.73 57.02 -9.36
CA PRO A 40 -10.46 58.23 -9.72
C PRO A 40 -10.81 58.40 -11.20
N ALA A 41 -11.70 59.36 -11.46
CA ALA A 41 -12.24 59.70 -12.76
C ALA A 41 -11.24 60.38 -13.71
N ALA A 42 -11.39 60.11 -15.02
CA ALA A 42 -10.84 60.94 -16.10
C ALA A 42 -11.79 60.97 -17.32
N VAL A 43 -12.42 62.14 -17.50
CA VAL A 43 -12.86 62.86 -18.73
C VAL A 43 -13.32 62.09 -19.99
N ALA A 44 -14.41 62.59 -20.58
CA ALA A 44 -15.12 62.04 -21.74
C ALA A 44 -14.41 62.20 -23.11
N GLY A 45 -14.78 61.33 -24.06
CA GLY A 45 -14.54 61.45 -25.50
C GLY A 45 -15.58 60.62 -26.29
N THR A 46 -16.33 61.27 -27.18
CA THR A 46 -17.47 60.70 -27.94
C THR A 46 -17.04 59.98 -29.25
N PRO A 47 -17.93 59.23 -29.93
CA PRO A 47 -17.55 58.07 -30.74
C PRO A 47 -17.36 58.35 -32.24
N VAL A 48 -16.78 57.37 -32.95
CA VAL A 48 -16.90 57.24 -34.41
C VAL A 48 -17.42 55.84 -34.76
N ALA A 49 -18.33 55.80 -35.73
CA ALA A 49 -19.09 54.61 -36.12
C ALA A 49 -18.34 53.71 -37.10
N SER A 50 -18.76 52.44 -37.18
CA SER A 50 -18.86 51.67 -38.43
C SER A 50 -19.84 50.52 -38.26
N ALA A 51 -20.84 50.46 -39.14
CA ALA A 51 -21.84 49.40 -39.23
C ALA A 51 -21.78 48.79 -40.67
N PRO A 52 -22.70 47.93 -41.15
CA PRO A 52 -22.36 46.52 -41.34
C PRO A 52 -22.63 45.98 -42.77
N THR A 53 -22.32 44.70 -42.99
CA THR A 53 -22.84 43.86 -44.10
C THR A 53 -23.42 42.58 -43.48
N ALA A 54 -24.72 42.25 -43.54
CA ALA A 54 -25.61 42.05 -44.71
C ALA A 54 -25.24 40.77 -45.50
N THR A 55 -26.13 39.82 -45.86
CA THR A 55 -27.62 39.81 -45.79
C THR A 55 -28.20 38.37 -45.92
N THR A 56 -29.38 38.12 -45.33
CA THR A 56 -30.56 37.26 -45.74
C THR A 56 -30.39 36.00 -46.62
N THR A 57 -31.22 34.93 -46.51
CA THR A 57 -32.70 34.85 -46.73
C THR A 57 -33.28 33.51 -46.21
N ALA A 58 -34.59 33.25 -46.09
CA ALA A 58 -35.80 34.04 -45.81
C ALA A 58 -36.99 33.05 -45.61
N LYS A 59 -38.05 33.49 -44.91
CA LYS A 59 -39.26 32.71 -44.56
C LYS A 59 -40.39 32.96 -45.57
N PRO A 60 -41.47 32.14 -45.61
CA PRO A 60 -42.82 32.73 -45.55
C PRO A 60 -43.77 32.09 -44.50
N ILE A 61 -44.91 32.75 -44.27
CA ILE A 61 -45.90 32.49 -43.19
C ILE A 61 -47.32 32.45 -43.82
N GLU A 62 -48.30 31.91 -43.08
CA GLU A 62 -49.72 32.38 -42.90
C GLU A 62 -50.84 31.35 -43.19
N PRO A 63 -52.09 31.50 -42.63
CA PRO A 63 -52.50 32.11 -41.34
C PRO A 63 -53.73 31.44 -40.60
N ALA A 64 -54.12 32.06 -39.47
CA ALA A 64 -55.51 32.30 -38.98
C ALA A 64 -56.26 31.35 -37.98
N ASP A 65 -57.12 31.98 -37.17
CA ASP A 65 -57.77 31.54 -35.91
C ASP A 65 -59.15 30.86 -36.00
N ALA A 66 -59.56 30.12 -34.95
CA ALA A 66 -60.93 30.11 -34.37
C ALA A 66 -61.09 29.30 -33.04
N LYS A 67 -62.09 29.66 -32.23
CA LYS A 67 -62.67 28.97 -31.02
C LYS A 67 -64.16 29.42 -30.95
N PRO A 68 -65.15 28.77 -30.26
CA PRO A 68 -65.13 27.62 -29.32
C PRO A 68 -66.30 26.59 -29.49
N ILE A 69 -66.48 25.68 -28.50
CA ILE A 69 -67.75 25.14 -27.90
C ILE A 69 -67.61 23.64 -27.48
N ALA A 70 -68.31 23.22 -26.42
CA ALA A 70 -68.36 21.86 -25.86
C ALA A 70 -69.73 21.18 -26.07
N PRO A 71 -69.87 19.87 -25.79
CA PRO A 71 -70.87 19.46 -24.79
C PRO A 71 -70.45 18.28 -23.86
N ALA A 72 -71.32 17.97 -22.88
CA ALA A 72 -71.20 16.92 -21.85
C ALA A 72 -72.53 16.12 -21.67
N THR A 73 -72.63 15.25 -20.64
CA THR A 73 -73.84 14.54 -20.05
C THR A 73 -74.43 13.32 -20.78
N ASP A 74 -75.05 12.29 -20.15
CA ASP A 74 -74.89 11.61 -18.83
C ASP A 74 -75.75 10.29 -18.72
N LYS A 75 -75.60 9.48 -17.65
CA LYS A 75 -76.53 8.43 -17.10
C LYS A 75 -76.78 7.13 -17.93
N ALA A 76 -76.97 5.90 -17.37
CA ALA A 76 -77.71 5.33 -16.21
C ALA A 76 -79.23 5.11 -16.48
N THR A 77 -79.96 4.02 -16.11
CA THR A 77 -79.79 2.92 -15.10
C THR A 77 -80.84 1.76 -15.25
N GLU A 78 -80.59 0.58 -14.61
CA GLU A 78 -81.58 -0.39 -13.99
C GLU A 78 -82.56 -1.30 -14.83
N PRO A 79 -83.27 -2.34 -14.26
CA PRO A 79 -83.15 -3.11 -12.97
C PRO A 79 -83.49 -4.67 -12.96
N VAL A 80 -83.24 -5.38 -11.81
CA VAL A 80 -84.06 -6.49 -11.16
C VAL A 80 -84.25 -7.90 -11.85
N ILE A 81 -84.31 -9.11 -11.22
CA ILE A 81 -83.91 -9.68 -9.88
C ILE A 81 -83.99 -11.27 -9.79
N ALA A 82 -83.38 -11.89 -8.76
CA ALA A 82 -83.59 -13.22 -8.05
C ALA A 82 -83.53 -14.68 -8.68
N LYS A 83 -82.45 -15.42 -8.31
CA LYS A 83 -82.29 -16.79 -7.66
C LYS A 83 -83.19 -18.01 -7.97
N PRO A 84 -82.66 -19.28 -7.97
CA PRO A 84 -82.10 -19.97 -6.78
C PRO A 84 -80.81 -20.83 -7.00
N ALA A 85 -80.44 -21.67 -6.00
CA ALA A 85 -79.11 -22.28 -5.76
C ALA A 85 -78.85 -23.62 -6.52
N GLU A 86 -77.80 -24.46 -6.33
CA GLU A 86 -76.75 -24.68 -5.28
C GLU A 86 -75.64 -25.64 -5.88
N PRO A 87 -74.48 -25.99 -5.26
CA PRO A 87 -73.79 -25.53 -4.04
C PRO A 87 -72.56 -24.65 -4.31
N ALA A 88 -71.97 -24.07 -3.26
CA ALA A 88 -70.88 -23.09 -3.38
C ALA A 88 -69.49 -23.73 -3.59
N VAL A 89 -68.77 -23.24 -4.60
CA VAL A 89 -67.30 -23.30 -4.68
C VAL A 89 -66.79 -21.85 -4.73
N ALA A 90 -66.21 -21.39 -3.62
CA ALA A 90 -65.65 -20.05 -3.51
C ALA A 90 -64.23 -20.11 -2.92
N LYS A 91 -63.39 -19.15 -3.33
CA LYS A 91 -61.96 -19.03 -3.03
C LYS A 91 -61.64 -19.04 -1.52
N PRO A 92 -60.40 -19.40 -1.15
CA PRO A 92 -59.71 -18.71 -0.07
C PRO A 92 -59.16 -17.38 -0.59
N ASP A 93 -59.70 -16.26 -0.09
CA ASP A 93 -58.99 -14.98 -0.11
C ASP A 93 -57.83 -15.00 0.90
N GLU A 94 -56.89 -14.09 0.70
CA GLU A 94 -55.82 -13.74 1.64
C GLU A 94 -56.38 -13.04 2.89
N PRO A 95 -55.98 -13.44 4.12
CA PRO A 95 -56.18 -12.58 5.28
C PRO A 95 -54.94 -12.48 6.18
N ALA A 96 -54.55 -11.24 6.48
CA ALA A 96 -53.87 -10.95 7.73
C ALA A 96 -54.91 -10.72 8.84
N VAL A 97 -54.77 -11.36 10.01
CA VAL A 97 -55.18 -10.81 11.32
C VAL A 97 -54.27 -11.39 12.42
N ALA A 98 -53.94 -10.57 13.42
CA ALA A 98 -53.11 -10.97 14.55
C ALA A 98 -53.93 -11.41 15.79
N LYS A 99 -53.36 -12.36 16.53
CA LYS A 99 -53.37 -12.47 18.00
C LYS A 99 -54.68 -12.89 18.72
N ALA A 100 -54.68 -14.14 19.19
CA ALA A 100 -55.29 -14.54 20.47
C ALA A 100 -54.36 -15.56 21.16
N ALA A 101 -54.39 -15.64 22.49
CA ALA A 101 -53.53 -16.52 23.28
C ALA A 101 -54.22 -17.86 23.57
N GLU A 102 -53.43 -18.93 23.66
CA GLU A 102 -53.84 -20.21 24.28
C GLU A 102 -53.15 -20.41 25.65
N PRO A 103 -53.71 -21.26 26.53
CA PRO A 103 -53.69 -21.00 27.97
C PRO A 103 -52.59 -21.75 28.73
N ALA A 104 -52.37 -21.33 29.98
CA ALA A 104 -51.48 -22.03 30.89
C ALA A 104 -52.04 -23.40 31.31
N ALA A 105 -51.27 -24.46 31.09
CA ALA A 105 -51.30 -25.68 31.88
C ALA A 105 -49.99 -25.80 32.65
N ALA A 106 -50.06 -26.21 33.93
CA ALA A 106 -49.01 -25.93 34.90
C ALA A 106 -47.82 -26.92 34.88
N LYS A 107 -46.68 -26.38 35.29
CA LYS A 107 -45.43 -27.00 35.72
C LYS A 107 -45.57 -28.42 36.30
N PRO A 108 -44.81 -29.41 35.79
CA PRO A 108 -44.12 -30.38 36.63
C PRO A 108 -42.80 -29.75 37.09
N ALA A 109 -42.55 -29.77 38.40
CA ALA A 109 -41.23 -29.44 38.92
C ALA A 109 -40.23 -30.52 38.50
N GLU A 110 -38.96 -30.14 38.36
CA GLU A 110 -37.82 -31.06 38.40
C GLU A 110 -37.80 -31.79 39.75
N PRO A 111 -38.01 -33.12 39.80
CA PRO A 111 -37.87 -33.89 41.03
C PRO A 111 -36.50 -34.58 41.01
N ALA A 112 -35.61 -34.18 41.92
CA ALA A 112 -34.34 -34.85 42.11
C ALA A 112 -34.55 -36.31 42.54
N ALA A 113 -33.87 -37.25 41.87
CA ALA A 113 -33.71 -38.62 42.35
C ALA A 113 -32.32 -39.17 41.97
N ALA A 114 -31.56 -39.50 43.00
CA ALA A 114 -30.17 -39.91 43.00
C ALA A 114 -29.79 -41.07 42.06
N LYS A 115 -28.50 -41.13 41.68
CA LYS A 115 -27.83 -42.40 41.38
C LYS A 115 -26.43 -42.50 42.00
N ALA A 116 -26.42 -42.71 43.31
CA ALA A 116 -25.38 -43.50 44.00
C ALA A 116 -25.68 -45.01 43.78
N ALA A 117 -24.76 -45.97 43.89
CA ALA A 117 -23.29 -45.97 43.89
C ALA A 117 -22.80 -47.42 43.60
N GLU A 118 -21.51 -47.58 43.26
CA GLU A 118 -20.70 -48.83 43.35
C GLU A 118 -21.11 -50.08 42.54
N PRO A 119 -20.24 -51.12 42.40
CA PRO A 119 -18.90 -51.31 42.97
C PRO A 119 -17.75 -51.55 41.96
N ALA A 120 -16.52 -51.68 42.49
CA ALA A 120 -15.29 -52.03 41.79
C ALA A 120 -14.94 -53.54 41.85
N ALA A 121 -14.05 -54.00 40.95
CA ALA A 121 -13.17 -55.20 41.02
C ALA A 121 -12.59 -55.48 39.60
N ALA A 122 -11.42 -56.06 39.35
CA ALA A 122 -10.17 -56.39 40.07
C ALA A 122 -9.10 -56.66 38.96
N LYS A 123 -7.77 -56.64 39.15
CA LYS A 123 -6.95 -57.20 40.25
C LYS A 123 -5.65 -56.42 40.53
N ALA A 124 -5.28 -56.57 41.79
CA ALA A 124 -4.02 -56.29 42.50
C ALA A 124 -2.86 -57.24 42.04
N VAL A 125 -1.57 -57.15 42.47
CA VAL A 125 -0.75 -56.19 43.26
C VAL A 125 0.72 -56.68 43.25
N ASP A 126 1.70 -55.79 43.43
CA ASP A 126 2.88 -55.96 44.34
C ASP A 126 3.88 -54.80 44.15
N GLN A 127 4.55 -54.24 45.17
CA GLN A 127 4.25 -54.15 46.60
C GLN A 127 5.03 -52.95 47.19
N VAL A 128 4.60 -52.37 48.31
CA VAL A 128 5.23 -51.19 48.96
C VAL A 128 5.84 -51.56 50.31
N THR A 129 7.01 -51.01 50.64
CA THR A 129 7.47 -50.77 52.01
C THR A 129 7.93 -49.31 52.12
N ALA A 130 7.15 -48.45 52.79
CA ALA A 130 7.29 -48.07 54.21
C ALA A 130 8.36 -46.96 54.43
N LYS A 131 8.16 -45.91 55.24
CA LYS A 131 7.18 -45.65 56.33
C LYS A 131 7.14 -44.13 56.62
N THR A 132 6.03 -43.60 57.15
CA THR A 132 5.99 -42.25 57.76
C THR A 132 6.33 -42.33 59.24
N ILE A 133 7.23 -41.46 59.75
CA ILE A 133 7.39 -41.13 61.19
C ILE A 133 7.83 -39.66 61.29
N GLU A 134 7.25 -38.90 62.23
CA GLU A 134 7.69 -37.55 62.66
C GLU A 134 8.74 -37.63 63.81
N PRO A 135 9.03 -36.58 64.60
CA PRO A 135 9.73 -35.32 64.27
C PRO A 135 11.00 -35.11 65.14
N VAL A 136 11.95 -34.25 64.73
CA VAL A 136 12.99 -33.70 65.65
C VAL A 136 13.35 -32.23 65.31
N THR A 137 13.58 -31.43 66.35
CA THR A 137 13.88 -29.99 66.32
C THR A 137 15.34 -29.64 66.68
N ALA A 138 15.78 -28.48 66.16
CA ALA A 138 16.66 -27.46 66.79
C ALA A 138 18.21 -27.61 66.94
N LYS A 139 18.91 -26.62 66.31
CA LYS A 139 20.08 -25.82 66.81
C LYS A 139 21.44 -26.53 67.06
N PRO A 140 22.62 -25.84 67.14
CA PRO A 140 22.91 -24.46 67.62
C PRO A 140 23.77 -23.53 66.68
N VAL A 141 23.59 -22.19 66.68
CA VAL A 141 24.26 -21.07 67.42
C VAL A 141 25.60 -20.55 66.83
N ASP A 142 25.57 -19.28 66.39
CA ASP A 142 26.49 -18.10 66.55
C ASP A 142 27.94 -18.28 67.09
N PRO A 143 28.92 -17.39 66.77
CA PRO A 143 28.84 -15.96 67.15
C PRO A 143 29.38 -14.90 66.14
N SER A 144 28.71 -13.74 66.02
CA SER A 144 29.08 -12.52 66.80
C SER A 144 28.52 -11.19 66.27
N ALA A 145 28.10 -10.32 67.19
CA ALA A 145 27.82 -8.89 66.97
C ALA A 145 29.14 -8.04 67.00
N ALA A 146 29.21 -6.71 66.77
CA ALA A 146 28.41 -5.64 67.38
C ALA A 146 28.34 -4.27 66.63
N LYS A 147 27.41 -3.43 67.11
CA LYS A 147 26.96 -2.05 66.74
C LYS A 147 27.85 -0.97 67.46
N PRO A 148 27.50 0.35 67.61
CA PRO A 148 26.60 1.29 66.89
C PRO A 148 27.14 2.74 66.67
N ALA A 149 26.42 3.59 65.91
CA ALA A 149 26.08 5.00 66.26
C ALA A 149 25.01 5.59 65.29
N GLU A 150 24.29 6.65 65.71
CA GLU A 150 23.04 7.15 65.10
C GLU A 150 23.01 8.72 65.04
N PRO A 151 21.87 9.47 64.97
CA PRO A 151 21.50 10.33 63.82
C PRO A 151 21.47 11.86 64.10
N ALA A 152 21.06 12.65 63.09
CA ALA A 152 20.22 13.85 63.30
C ALA A 152 19.48 14.30 62.01
N ALA A 153 18.35 14.99 62.19
CA ALA A 153 17.43 15.42 61.12
C ALA A 153 17.56 16.92 60.77
N GLY A 154 16.97 17.36 59.64
CA GLY A 154 16.59 18.77 59.46
C GLY A 154 16.33 19.27 58.03
N GLY A 155 15.23 20.01 57.84
CA GLY A 155 15.24 21.17 56.93
C GLY A 155 14.52 21.07 55.57
N LYS A 156 13.29 21.57 55.52
CA LYS A 156 12.45 21.77 54.31
C LYS A 156 13.01 22.79 53.28
N ALA A 157 12.84 22.42 52.00
CA ALA A 157 12.19 23.19 50.91
C ALA A 157 12.90 24.31 50.11
N VAL A 158 12.30 24.54 48.92
CA VAL A 158 12.31 25.72 48.01
C VAL A 158 13.28 25.69 46.79
N LYS A 159 12.67 25.80 45.59
CA LYS A 159 13.20 26.07 44.22
C LYS A 159 13.31 27.60 44.02
N PRO A 160 13.79 28.21 42.90
CA PRO A 160 14.45 27.68 41.68
C PRO A 160 15.66 28.53 41.16
N ALA A 161 16.15 28.20 39.94
CA ALA A 161 16.87 29.09 38.99
C ALA A 161 18.28 29.60 39.41
N ASP A 162 19.17 30.07 38.53
CA ASP A 162 19.10 30.46 37.11
C ASP A 162 20.35 30.02 36.31
N ALA A 163 20.39 30.26 34.99
CA ALA A 163 21.45 29.79 34.09
C ALA A 163 22.38 30.87 33.50
N ALA A 164 23.65 30.48 33.31
CA ALA A 164 24.62 31.01 32.33
C ALA A 164 25.20 32.44 32.58
N PRO A 165 26.21 32.92 31.81
CA PRO A 165 26.99 32.25 30.76
C PRO A 165 28.54 32.49 30.79
N SER A 166 29.23 31.90 29.80
CA SER A 166 30.37 32.47 29.01
C SER A 166 31.86 32.33 29.41
N VAL A 167 32.65 31.99 28.36
CA VAL A 167 33.87 32.69 27.86
C VAL A 167 35.30 32.18 28.20
N ASN A 168 36.01 31.74 27.14
CA ASN A 168 37.46 31.89 26.83
C ASN A 168 38.55 31.29 27.76
N GLN A 169 39.79 30.98 27.36
CA GLN A 169 40.46 30.73 26.05
C GLN A 169 41.88 30.13 26.32
N VAL A 170 42.51 29.54 25.29
CA VAL A 170 43.98 29.49 25.06
C VAL A 170 44.88 28.70 26.04
N GLY A 171 45.87 27.95 25.52
CA GLY A 171 47.00 27.46 26.33
C GLY A 171 47.80 26.25 25.81
N THR A 172 48.51 26.37 24.69
CA THR A 172 49.49 25.36 24.21
C THR A 172 50.74 25.24 25.10
N THR A 173 51.36 24.04 25.25
CA THR A 173 52.78 23.75 24.86
C THR A 173 53.35 22.38 25.29
N ALA A 174 54.33 21.89 24.49
CA ALA A 174 55.56 21.13 24.86
C ALA A 174 55.55 19.62 25.25
N SER A 175 55.77 18.81 24.19
CA SER A 175 56.57 17.56 24.07
C SER A 175 57.70 17.24 25.08
N SER A 176 57.87 15.94 25.45
CA SER A 176 59.18 15.27 25.54
C SER A 176 59.13 13.72 25.61
N LYS A 177 60.09 13.07 24.92
CA LYS A 177 60.61 11.67 24.93
C LYS A 177 60.75 11.00 26.34
N ALA A 178 60.92 9.68 26.53
CA ALA A 178 61.38 8.57 25.65
C ALA A 178 60.88 7.15 26.08
N ALA A 179 61.18 6.11 25.28
CA ALA A 179 60.81 4.68 25.49
C ALA A 179 61.93 3.83 26.16
N PRO A 180 61.75 2.49 26.40
CA PRO A 180 61.86 1.49 25.31
C PRO A 180 60.90 0.25 25.35
N SER A 181 60.53 -0.22 24.15
CA SER A 181 60.37 -1.61 23.61
C SER A 181 60.25 -2.81 24.59
N THR A 182 59.36 -3.79 24.39
CA THR A 182 59.38 -4.76 23.25
C THR A 182 58.03 -5.43 22.86
N ALA A 183 57.98 -6.00 21.64
CA ALA A 183 57.09 -7.07 21.13
C ALA A 183 55.90 -6.76 20.16
N LYS A 184 56.18 -6.01 19.08
CA LYS A 184 55.87 -6.30 17.65
C LYS A 184 54.55 -7.02 17.25
N GLN A 185 53.65 -6.28 16.58
CA GLN A 185 52.58 -6.76 15.68
C GLN A 185 52.53 -5.80 14.46
N PRO A 186 52.26 -6.25 13.21
CA PRO A 186 52.43 -5.40 12.01
C PRO A 186 51.37 -4.30 11.87
N ASP A 187 51.79 -3.17 11.29
CA ASP A 187 51.16 -1.86 11.50
C ASP A 187 49.81 -1.65 10.79
N ALA A 188 48.85 -1.12 11.55
CA ALA A 188 47.65 -0.48 11.00
C ALA A 188 47.97 0.97 10.61
N VAL A 189 47.67 1.37 9.37
CA VAL A 189 47.82 2.75 8.92
C VAL A 189 46.66 3.59 9.46
N ILE A 190 46.90 4.30 10.56
CA ILE A 190 46.01 5.33 11.08
C ILE A 190 46.22 6.61 10.26
N VAL A 191 45.14 7.16 9.68
CA VAL A 191 45.15 8.47 9.02
C VAL A 191 44.52 9.50 9.96
N GLU A 192 45.28 10.54 10.27
CA GLU A 192 44.90 11.61 11.20
C GLU A 192 44.09 12.70 10.46
N GLN A 193 42.92 13.07 10.99
CA GLN A 193 42.10 14.16 10.44
C GLN A 193 42.68 15.52 10.82
N THR A 194 42.75 16.46 9.87
CA THR A 194 43.03 17.89 10.12
C THR A 194 42.06 18.78 9.34
N ASP A 195 41.46 19.73 10.05
CA ASP A 195 40.47 20.66 9.50
C ASP A 195 41.09 21.77 8.63
N GLY A 196 40.45 22.13 7.52
CA GLY A 196 40.83 23.30 6.72
C GLY A 196 40.17 23.38 5.36
N ALA A 197 39.23 24.32 5.18
CA ALA A 197 38.45 24.46 3.95
C ALA A 197 39.25 25.09 2.78
N THR A 198 39.50 24.31 1.72
CA THR A 198 39.35 24.67 0.29
C THR A 198 39.76 23.47 -0.57
N GLY A 199 38.92 23.09 -1.54
CA GLY A 199 39.13 21.88 -2.33
C GLY A 199 40.43 21.90 -3.14
N ARG A 200 41.39 21.04 -2.79
CA ARG A 200 42.55 20.72 -3.62
C ARG A 200 42.27 19.48 -4.46
N LEU A 201 42.07 19.69 -5.76
CA LEU A 201 42.14 18.63 -6.76
C LEU A 201 43.52 17.93 -6.72
N LEU A 202 43.56 16.65 -7.08
CA LEU A 202 44.79 15.85 -7.22
C LEU A 202 45.90 16.65 -7.93
N SER A 203 47.08 16.77 -7.32
CA SER A 203 48.19 17.51 -7.93
C SER A 203 48.90 16.66 -8.99
N LEU A 204 48.79 17.13 -10.24
CA LEU A 204 49.48 16.56 -11.41
C LEU A 204 51.01 16.45 -11.18
N ASP A 205 51.56 17.29 -10.31
CA ASP A 205 53.00 17.36 -10.00
C ASP A 205 53.53 16.21 -9.15
N VAL A 206 52.68 15.44 -8.45
CA VAL A 206 53.09 14.16 -7.86
C VAL A 206 53.29 13.12 -8.97
N LEU A 207 52.31 13.00 -9.86
CA LEU A 207 52.30 12.01 -10.93
C LEU A 207 53.40 12.22 -11.98
N LYS A 208 53.78 13.48 -12.25
CA LYS A 208 54.92 13.83 -13.11
C LYS A 208 56.27 13.31 -12.59
N LYS A 209 56.43 13.15 -11.27
CA LYS A 209 57.69 12.67 -10.65
C LYS A 209 57.92 11.17 -10.85
N TYR A 210 56.86 10.41 -11.18
CA TYR A 210 57.00 8.98 -11.43
C TYR A 210 57.72 8.68 -12.74
N ASN A 211 58.59 7.67 -12.72
CA ASN A 211 59.28 7.18 -13.91
C ASN A 211 58.28 6.58 -14.93
N ARG A 212 58.71 6.49 -16.20
CA ARG A 212 57.87 5.98 -17.31
C ARG A 212 57.24 4.61 -17.00
N LYS A 213 57.96 3.72 -16.31
CA LYS A 213 57.48 2.37 -15.95
C LYS A 213 56.30 2.40 -14.96
N ARG A 214 56.35 3.26 -13.93
CA ARG A 214 55.24 3.42 -12.97
C ARG A 214 54.06 4.19 -13.58
N ARG A 215 54.33 5.20 -14.42
CA ARG A 215 53.29 5.89 -15.22
C ARG A 215 52.52 4.94 -16.15
N LYS A 216 53.24 4.07 -16.86
CA LYS A 216 52.62 3.02 -17.67
C LYS A 216 51.76 2.08 -16.82
N LYS A 217 52.29 1.55 -15.71
CA LYS A 217 51.49 0.70 -14.79
C LYS A 217 50.20 1.36 -14.31
N ILE A 218 50.22 2.66 -14.02
CA ILE A 218 49.02 3.43 -13.63
C ILE A 218 48.00 3.44 -14.76
N GLN A 219 48.41 3.67 -16.00
CA GLN A 219 47.52 3.65 -17.16
C GLN A 219 47.00 2.24 -17.46
N ASP A 220 47.86 1.21 -17.45
CA ASP A 220 47.47 -0.19 -17.63
C ASP A 220 46.42 -0.63 -16.58
N ALA A 221 46.61 -0.24 -15.31
CA ALA A 221 45.68 -0.54 -14.21
C ALA A 221 44.32 0.18 -14.34
N LEU A 222 44.32 1.47 -14.68
CA LEU A 222 43.09 2.23 -14.95
C LEU A 222 42.35 1.68 -16.18
N LEU A 223 43.09 1.25 -17.20
CA LEU A 223 42.53 0.65 -18.40
C LEU A 223 41.84 -0.69 -18.07
N GLU A 224 42.39 -1.51 -17.17
CA GLU A 224 41.73 -2.73 -16.67
C GLU A 224 40.46 -2.43 -15.87
N ILE A 225 40.52 -1.47 -14.95
CA ILE A 225 39.37 -1.05 -14.12
C ILE A 225 38.22 -0.54 -15.01
N TYR A 226 38.52 0.35 -15.96
CA TYR A 226 37.50 1.01 -16.79
C TYR A 226 37.25 0.33 -18.15
N ARG A 227 37.81 -0.86 -18.40
CA ARG A 227 37.77 -1.53 -19.71
C ARG A 227 36.36 -1.79 -20.25
N ASP A 228 35.35 -1.83 -19.38
CA ASP A 228 33.94 -2.10 -19.71
C ASP A 228 33.02 -0.91 -19.33
N ASP A 229 33.59 0.24 -18.94
CA ASP A 229 32.84 1.43 -18.54
C ASP A 229 32.27 2.16 -19.78
N PRO A 230 30.95 2.46 -19.85
CA PRO A 230 30.35 3.12 -21.00
C PRO A 230 30.96 4.50 -21.34
N ILE A 231 31.41 5.24 -20.32
CA ILE A 231 32.02 6.57 -20.49
C ILE A 231 33.46 6.42 -21.01
N TYR A 232 34.20 5.39 -20.59
CA TYR A 232 35.49 5.06 -21.19
C TYR A 232 35.33 4.62 -22.66
N MET A 233 34.30 3.84 -22.99
CA MET A 233 34.02 3.43 -24.36
C MET A 233 33.65 4.60 -25.28
N ALA A 234 32.80 5.53 -24.82
CA ALA A 234 32.49 6.76 -25.54
C ALA A 234 33.75 7.62 -25.78
N ALA A 235 34.55 7.86 -24.73
CA ALA A 235 35.81 8.59 -24.85
C ALA A 235 36.83 7.89 -25.78
N ARG A 236 36.80 6.56 -25.85
CA ARG A 236 37.66 5.76 -26.75
C ARG A 236 37.27 5.90 -28.22
N SER A 237 35.98 6.04 -28.53
CA SER A 237 35.52 6.34 -29.90
C SER A 237 35.84 7.77 -30.35
N GLU A 238 35.92 8.73 -29.43
CA GLU A 238 36.18 10.15 -29.76
C GLU A 238 37.67 10.54 -29.76
N ILE A 239 38.47 10.02 -28.82
CA ILE A 239 39.80 10.59 -28.46
C ILE A 239 40.98 9.64 -28.78
N SER A 240 40.77 8.60 -29.60
CA SER A 240 41.84 7.70 -30.09
C SER A 240 42.67 7.00 -28.98
N ARG A 241 42.02 6.10 -28.21
CA ARG A 241 42.63 5.31 -27.12
C ARG A 241 43.17 6.17 -25.95
N PRO A 242 42.30 6.76 -25.11
CA PRO A 242 42.72 7.35 -23.85
C PRO A 242 43.42 6.30 -22.95
N LEU A 243 44.38 6.75 -22.14
CA LEU A 243 45.20 5.91 -21.24
C LEU A 243 46.17 4.93 -21.95
N SER A 244 46.74 5.29 -23.11
CA SER A 244 47.74 4.45 -23.80
C SER A 244 48.99 5.17 -24.32
N ASP A 245 49.36 6.31 -23.72
CA ASP A 245 50.45 7.19 -24.19
C ASP A 245 51.70 7.23 -23.27
N ASP A 246 51.71 6.48 -22.17
CA ASP A 246 52.69 6.53 -21.06
C ASP A 246 52.80 7.91 -20.36
N VAL A 247 51.85 8.84 -20.61
CA VAL A 247 51.85 10.21 -20.09
C VAL A 247 50.69 10.41 -19.12
N VAL A 248 51.02 10.60 -17.84
CA VAL A 248 50.02 10.90 -16.81
C VAL A 248 49.64 12.38 -16.87
N GLY A 249 48.75 12.70 -17.80
CA GLY A 249 48.15 14.03 -18.01
C GLY A 249 46.78 14.22 -17.33
N PRO A 250 46.07 15.32 -17.63
CA PRO A 250 44.75 15.61 -17.06
C PRO A 250 43.71 14.51 -17.24
N ILE A 251 43.76 13.78 -18.37
CA ILE A 251 42.88 12.62 -18.63
C ILE A 251 43.15 11.50 -17.62
N THR A 252 44.41 11.13 -17.40
CA THR A 252 44.75 10.09 -16.42
C THR A 252 44.36 10.54 -15.00
N LEU A 253 44.53 11.84 -14.70
CA LEU A 253 44.10 12.46 -13.44
C LEU A 253 42.59 12.36 -13.20
N SER A 254 41.75 12.56 -14.22
CA SER A 254 40.29 12.44 -14.08
C SER A 254 39.83 11.00 -13.81
N TYR A 255 40.49 10.00 -14.42
CA TYR A 255 40.21 8.59 -14.12
C TYR A 255 40.67 8.18 -12.71
N ILE A 256 41.80 8.71 -12.21
CA ILE A 256 42.22 8.50 -10.81
C ILE A 256 41.24 9.14 -9.84
N ASN A 257 40.78 10.38 -10.08
CA ASN A 257 39.73 11.04 -9.27
C ASN A 257 38.46 10.18 -9.21
N ARG A 258 38.00 9.71 -10.37
CA ARG A 258 36.80 8.87 -10.50
C ARG A 258 36.94 7.54 -9.73
N PHE A 259 38.15 6.98 -9.67
CA PHE A 259 38.40 5.77 -8.89
C PHE A 259 38.20 6.02 -7.39
N TRP A 260 38.79 7.07 -6.81
CA TRP A 260 38.67 7.31 -5.37
C TRP A 260 37.26 7.70 -4.93
N LEU A 261 36.58 8.55 -5.72
CA LEU A 261 35.18 8.93 -5.51
C LEU A 261 34.25 7.70 -5.42
N TYR A 262 34.55 6.66 -6.20
CA TYR A 262 33.75 5.45 -6.31
C TYR A 262 33.78 4.55 -5.06
N TYR A 263 34.77 4.74 -4.17
CA TYR A 263 34.87 4.03 -2.88
C TYR A 263 34.39 4.88 -1.69
N SER A 264 33.69 6.00 -1.94
CA SER A 264 33.27 6.96 -0.90
C SER A 264 34.43 7.41 0.02
N ILE A 265 35.66 7.35 -0.49
CA ILE A 265 36.86 7.88 0.15
C ILE A 265 36.91 9.35 -0.23
N ASP A 266 36.56 10.22 0.72
CA ASP A 266 36.81 11.66 0.58
C ASP A 266 38.28 11.88 0.18
N PRO A 267 38.60 12.83 -0.72
CA PRO A 267 39.96 13.17 -1.08
C PRO A 267 40.66 13.96 0.05
N VAL A 268 40.82 13.31 1.21
CA VAL A 268 41.52 13.83 2.40
C VAL A 268 43.03 13.76 2.15
N GLY A 269 43.53 14.70 1.35
CA GLY A 269 44.96 14.93 1.15
C GLY A 269 45.49 14.58 -0.24
N ASN A 270 46.80 14.78 -0.41
CA ASN A 270 47.48 14.50 -1.66
C ASN A 270 47.49 13.00 -1.96
N LEU A 271 47.42 12.64 -3.24
CA LEU A 271 47.70 11.28 -3.71
C LEU A 271 49.07 10.82 -3.17
N THR A 272 49.07 9.83 -2.30
CA THR A 272 50.31 9.25 -1.77
C THR A 272 50.77 8.10 -2.65
N ASP A 273 52.04 7.71 -2.53
CA ASP A 273 52.54 6.47 -3.14
C ASP A 273 51.71 5.26 -2.68
N ALA A 274 51.28 5.22 -1.41
CA ALA A 274 50.41 4.18 -0.88
C ALA A 274 49.01 4.17 -1.53
N SER A 275 48.45 5.33 -1.86
CA SER A 275 47.19 5.43 -2.62
C SER A 275 47.37 4.81 -4.02
N VAL A 276 48.44 5.19 -4.72
CA VAL A 276 48.77 4.65 -6.05
C VAL A 276 48.97 3.13 -5.97
N ASP A 277 49.71 2.65 -4.98
CA ASP A 277 50.00 1.22 -4.82
C ASP A 277 48.75 0.42 -4.42
N ALA A 278 47.82 0.99 -3.64
CA ALA A 278 46.52 0.38 -3.36
C ALA A 278 45.64 0.26 -4.63
N MET A 279 45.61 1.28 -5.50
CA MET A 279 44.91 1.21 -6.78
C MET A 279 45.55 0.19 -7.74
N LEU A 280 46.89 0.12 -7.78
CA LEU A 280 47.62 -0.89 -8.55
C LEU A 280 47.35 -2.31 -8.02
N HIS A 281 47.31 -2.49 -6.70
CA HIS A 281 46.95 -3.75 -6.05
C HIS A 281 45.52 -4.16 -6.38
N PHE A 282 44.55 -3.24 -6.25
CA PHE A 282 43.17 -3.49 -6.64
C PHE A 282 43.06 -3.96 -8.09
N ALA A 283 43.71 -3.26 -9.03
CA ALA A 283 43.73 -3.64 -10.44
C ALA A 283 44.34 -5.03 -10.70
N GLN A 284 45.40 -5.39 -9.97
CA GLN A 284 46.00 -6.73 -10.03
C GLN A 284 45.04 -7.81 -9.49
N MET A 285 44.37 -7.54 -8.36
CA MET A 285 43.46 -8.50 -7.73
C MET A 285 42.21 -8.77 -8.57
N ILE A 286 41.64 -7.76 -9.26
CA ILE A 286 40.50 -7.98 -10.17
C ILE A 286 40.88 -8.74 -11.46
N GLN A 287 42.16 -8.77 -11.85
CA GLN A 287 42.65 -9.65 -12.92
C GLN A 287 42.80 -11.10 -12.44
N GLN A 288 43.25 -11.28 -11.19
CA GLN A 288 43.40 -12.60 -10.59
C GLN A 288 42.04 -13.27 -10.26
N PHE A 289 41.04 -12.48 -9.86
CA PHE A 289 39.70 -12.94 -9.49
C PHE A 289 38.60 -12.32 -10.38
N PRO A 290 38.48 -12.75 -11.66
CA PRO A 290 37.54 -12.16 -12.61
C PRO A 290 36.07 -12.25 -12.19
N ASP A 291 35.70 -13.29 -11.42
CA ASP A 291 34.33 -13.50 -10.90
C ASP A 291 33.90 -12.46 -9.87
N TRP A 292 34.85 -11.79 -9.20
CA TRP A 292 34.55 -10.71 -8.25
C TRP A 292 34.49 -9.34 -8.93
N ARG A 293 35.16 -9.19 -10.09
CA ARG A 293 35.30 -7.91 -10.80
C ARG A 293 33.95 -7.24 -11.09
N LYS A 294 32.93 -8.02 -11.48
CA LYS A 294 31.58 -7.49 -11.78
C LYS A 294 30.93 -6.83 -10.56
N ASP A 295 31.03 -7.44 -9.38
CA ASP A 295 30.42 -6.91 -8.16
C ASP A 295 31.28 -5.81 -7.53
N LEU A 296 32.60 -6.02 -7.48
CA LEU A 296 33.56 -5.00 -7.00
C LEU A 296 33.44 -3.68 -7.77
N LEU A 297 33.13 -3.74 -9.07
CA LEU A 297 32.91 -2.59 -9.95
C LEU A 297 31.41 -2.31 -10.24
N SER A 298 30.47 -2.83 -9.44
CA SER A 298 29.05 -2.44 -9.53
C SER A 298 28.72 -1.23 -8.65
N ALA A 299 28.00 -0.25 -9.23
CA ALA A 299 27.47 0.88 -8.48
C ALA A 299 26.49 0.43 -7.39
N GLU A 300 25.73 -0.64 -7.66
CA GLU A 300 24.81 -1.30 -6.73
C GLU A 300 25.50 -1.77 -5.45
N PHE A 301 26.71 -2.37 -5.54
CA PHE A 301 27.47 -2.76 -4.35
C PHE A 301 27.98 -1.54 -3.57
N GLY A 302 28.30 -0.44 -4.26
CA GLY A 302 28.60 0.84 -3.61
C GLY A 302 27.42 1.36 -2.79
N HIS A 303 26.26 1.52 -3.42
CA HIS A 303 25.05 1.99 -2.75
C HIS A 303 24.58 1.06 -1.61
N TRP A 304 24.80 -0.25 -1.74
CA TRP A 304 24.54 -1.19 -0.65
C TRP A 304 25.48 -0.98 0.56
N ILE A 305 26.75 -0.65 0.33
CA ILE A 305 27.68 -0.26 1.41
C ILE A 305 27.32 1.12 1.98
N ASP A 306 26.97 2.11 1.15
CA ASP A 306 26.52 3.44 1.60
C ASP A 306 25.29 3.37 2.52
N ALA A 307 24.41 2.38 2.33
CA ALA A 307 23.26 2.12 3.20
C ALA A 307 23.63 1.59 4.60
N ARG A 308 24.88 1.18 4.84
CA ARG A 308 25.35 0.74 6.17
C ARG A 308 25.59 1.96 7.09
N PRO A 309 25.38 1.82 8.42
CA PRO A 309 25.77 2.84 9.39
C PRO A 309 27.31 2.92 9.51
N MET A 310 27.83 4.02 10.05
CA MET A 310 29.21 4.07 10.53
C MET A 310 29.33 3.34 11.90
N PRO A 311 30.44 2.64 12.18
CA PRO A 311 31.68 2.57 11.39
C PRO A 311 31.67 1.50 10.27
N GLU A 312 30.67 0.62 10.22
CA GLU A 312 30.63 -0.54 9.31
C GLU A 312 30.85 -0.17 7.84
N ARG A 313 30.22 0.92 7.38
CA ARG A 313 30.40 1.47 6.02
C ARG A 313 31.87 1.64 5.64
N ALA A 314 32.69 2.21 6.53
CA ALA A 314 34.10 2.49 6.24
C ALA A 314 34.93 1.19 6.16
N GLU A 315 34.60 0.20 7.00
CA GLU A 315 35.25 -1.11 6.99
C GLU A 315 34.85 -1.94 5.77
N ASP A 316 33.58 -1.94 5.39
CA ASP A 316 33.10 -2.63 4.18
C ASP A 316 33.72 -1.99 2.90
N TYR A 317 33.89 -0.66 2.84
CA TYR A 317 34.67 -0.02 1.76
C TYR A 317 36.16 -0.37 1.80
N ARG A 318 36.78 -0.48 2.99
CA ARG A 318 38.17 -0.93 3.15
C ARG A 318 38.36 -2.35 2.61
N ILE A 319 37.46 -3.27 2.96
CA ILE A 319 37.45 -4.66 2.48
C ILE A 319 37.28 -4.70 0.95
N ARG A 320 36.37 -3.90 0.40
CA ARG A 320 36.13 -3.78 -1.05
C ARG A 320 37.35 -3.26 -1.82
N LEU A 321 38.05 -2.25 -1.29
CA LEU A 321 39.24 -1.66 -1.92
C LEU A 321 40.47 -2.58 -1.79
N ALA A 322 40.65 -3.23 -0.64
CA ALA A 322 41.76 -4.15 -0.43
C ALA A 322 41.65 -5.43 -1.28
N VAL A 323 40.42 -5.80 -1.68
CA VAL A 323 40.09 -7.12 -2.26
C VAL A 323 40.53 -8.25 -1.32
N ASP A 324 40.19 -8.10 -0.03
CA ASP A 324 40.61 -9.00 1.04
C ASP A 324 40.07 -10.42 0.81
N GLU A 325 40.93 -11.37 0.47
CA GLU A 325 40.53 -12.74 0.09
C GLU A 325 39.74 -13.48 1.18
N VAL A 326 39.85 -13.08 2.44
CA VAL A 326 39.18 -13.71 3.59
C VAL A 326 37.87 -12.99 3.93
N LEU A 327 37.87 -11.66 3.95
CA LEU A 327 36.74 -10.83 4.38
C LEU A 327 35.78 -10.46 3.24
N LEU A 328 36.26 -10.40 1.98
CA LEU A 328 35.44 -10.07 0.83
C LEU A 328 34.42 -11.16 0.47
N PRO A 329 34.70 -12.48 0.48
CA PRO A 329 33.68 -13.47 0.14
C PRO A 329 32.47 -13.48 1.10
N PRO A 330 32.63 -13.36 2.44
CA PRO A 330 31.51 -13.10 3.35
C PRO A 330 30.75 -11.80 3.05
N LEU A 331 31.44 -10.70 2.72
CA LEU A 331 30.82 -9.43 2.36
C LEU A 331 29.99 -9.55 1.05
N LEU A 332 30.57 -10.14 0.00
CA LEU A 332 29.88 -10.41 -1.26
C LEU A 332 28.71 -11.39 -1.10
N ARG A 333 28.77 -12.36 -0.18
CA ARG A 333 27.60 -13.21 0.14
C ARG A 333 26.46 -12.41 0.75
N ARG A 334 26.74 -11.50 1.70
CA ARG A 334 25.74 -10.58 2.28
C ARG A 334 25.13 -9.68 1.19
N TYR A 335 25.98 -9.00 0.40
CA TYR A 335 25.54 -8.18 -0.73
C TYR A 335 24.71 -8.97 -1.75
N ARG A 336 25.15 -10.15 -2.20
CA ARG A 336 24.43 -10.94 -3.20
C ARG A 336 23.09 -11.49 -2.67
N ALA A 337 22.98 -11.79 -1.38
CA ALA A 337 21.71 -12.18 -0.77
C ALA A 337 20.72 -10.99 -0.76
N ASP A 338 21.15 -9.83 -0.28
CA ASP A 338 20.35 -8.61 -0.27
C ASP A 338 19.99 -8.15 -1.69
N ALA A 339 20.95 -8.14 -2.62
CA ALA A 339 20.76 -7.73 -4.01
C ALA A 339 19.82 -8.66 -4.78
N ARG A 340 19.81 -9.98 -4.49
CA ARG A 340 18.83 -10.92 -5.08
C ARG A 340 17.44 -10.75 -4.48
N TRP A 341 17.33 -10.42 -3.19
CA TRP A 341 16.05 -10.06 -2.58
C TRP A 341 15.54 -8.70 -3.09
N GLN A 342 16.45 -7.76 -3.37
CA GLN A 342 16.18 -6.47 -4.00
C GLN A 342 15.99 -6.56 -5.53
N ALA A 343 16.34 -7.66 -6.20
CA ALA A 343 16.11 -7.83 -7.64
C ALA A 343 14.61 -7.78 -7.99
N PHE A 344 13.75 -8.21 -7.06
CA PHE A 344 12.29 -8.08 -7.14
C PHE A 344 11.77 -6.70 -6.68
N SER A 345 12.65 -5.78 -6.26
CA SER A 345 12.33 -4.38 -5.90
C SER A 345 12.65 -3.37 -7.02
N GLY A 346 12.82 -3.87 -8.24
CA GLY A 346 12.99 -3.04 -9.43
C GLY A 346 11.83 -2.05 -9.64
N VAL A 347 12.06 -1.07 -10.51
CA VAL A 347 10.95 -0.25 -11.01
C VAL A 347 10.10 -1.13 -11.92
N ASP A 348 8.88 -1.46 -11.49
CA ASP A 348 7.93 -2.16 -12.35
C ASP A 348 7.63 -1.24 -13.54
N THR A 349 8.15 -1.61 -14.71
CA THR A 349 8.09 -0.80 -15.93
C THR A 349 6.72 -0.95 -16.62
N GLU A 350 5.70 -0.42 -15.95
CA GLU A 350 4.39 -0.17 -16.53
C GLU A 350 4.52 0.91 -17.61
N ASN A 351 4.60 0.47 -18.87
CA ASN A 351 4.81 1.34 -20.03
C ASN A 351 3.51 1.68 -20.78
N ALA A 352 2.36 1.16 -20.34
CA ALA A 352 1.08 1.41 -20.98
C ALA A 352 0.50 2.75 -20.50
N PRO A 353 0.21 3.69 -21.42
CA PRO A 353 -0.20 5.04 -21.04
C PRO A 353 -1.58 5.05 -20.38
N LEU A 354 -1.76 5.91 -19.38
CA LEU A 354 -3.03 6.07 -18.63
C LEU A 354 -3.57 4.76 -18.01
N SER A 355 -2.69 3.79 -17.78
CA SER A 355 -3.07 2.49 -17.24
C SER A 355 -2.94 2.41 -15.72
N VAL A 356 -3.72 1.51 -15.13
CA VAL A 356 -3.61 1.11 -13.73
C VAL A 356 -3.76 -0.40 -13.66
N TYR A 357 -2.87 -1.05 -12.93
CA TYR A 357 -2.91 -2.49 -12.68
C TYR A 357 -3.14 -2.78 -11.20
N TRP A 358 -3.56 -4.00 -10.91
CA TRP A 358 -3.31 -4.63 -9.62
C TRP A 358 -2.72 -6.02 -9.83
N TYR A 359 -2.07 -6.52 -8.80
CA TYR A 359 -1.27 -7.73 -8.83
C TYR A 359 -1.77 -8.70 -7.76
N GLY A 360 -2.15 -9.91 -8.15
CA GLY A 360 -2.63 -10.95 -7.24
C GLY A 360 -3.15 -12.16 -7.99
N LEU A 361 -3.46 -13.23 -7.26
CA LEU A 361 -3.97 -14.49 -7.81
C LEU A 361 -5.40 -14.73 -7.33
N THR A 362 -6.33 -14.91 -8.25
CA THR A 362 -7.71 -15.32 -7.94
C THR A 362 -7.81 -16.83 -7.75
N ALA A 363 -8.94 -17.30 -7.21
CA ALA A 363 -9.23 -18.73 -7.14
C ALA A 363 -9.14 -19.43 -8.52
N ASP A 364 -9.57 -18.77 -9.60
CA ASP A 364 -9.47 -19.27 -10.97
C ASP A 364 -8.03 -19.31 -11.50
N ASP A 365 -7.17 -18.35 -11.10
CA ASP A 365 -5.75 -18.39 -11.42
C ASP A 365 -5.08 -19.59 -10.74
N PHE A 366 -5.40 -19.87 -9.47
CA PHE A 366 -4.90 -21.06 -8.77
C PHE A 366 -5.34 -22.37 -9.41
N LYS A 367 -6.59 -22.44 -9.89
CA LYS A 367 -7.04 -23.57 -10.71
C LYS A 367 -6.23 -23.69 -12.01
N SER A 368 -5.99 -22.57 -12.69
CA SER A 368 -5.22 -22.51 -13.94
C SER A 368 -3.75 -22.93 -13.75
N LEU A 369 -3.14 -22.60 -12.60
CA LEU A 369 -1.82 -23.10 -12.23
C LEU A 369 -1.81 -24.62 -12.03
N GLY A 370 -2.88 -25.18 -11.46
CA GLY A 370 -3.08 -26.63 -11.33
C GLY A 370 -3.22 -27.34 -12.68
N GLU A 371 -3.98 -26.77 -13.62
CA GLU A 371 -4.09 -27.30 -15.00
C GLU A 371 -2.72 -27.27 -15.71
N LYS A 372 -1.98 -26.15 -15.64
CA LYS A 372 -0.60 -26.07 -16.16
C LYS A 372 0.33 -27.13 -15.55
N ALA A 373 0.10 -27.55 -14.30
CA ALA A 373 0.90 -28.57 -13.64
C ALA A 373 0.66 -30.00 -14.18
N ALA A 374 -0.50 -30.26 -14.78
CA ALA A 374 -0.83 -31.56 -15.38
C ALA A 374 -0.30 -31.72 -16.82
N VAL A 375 0.02 -30.61 -17.51
CA VAL A 375 0.45 -30.62 -18.93
C VAL A 375 1.78 -31.37 -19.14
N ALA A 376 2.80 -31.13 -18.30
CA ALA A 376 4.11 -31.77 -18.50
C ALA A 376 4.08 -33.30 -18.27
N PRO A 377 3.48 -33.83 -17.17
CA PRO A 377 3.30 -35.27 -16.99
C PRO A 377 2.46 -35.93 -18.09
N ALA A 378 1.46 -35.23 -18.63
CA ALA A 378 0.66 -35.74 -19.74
C ALA A 378 1.45 -35.86 -21.06
N LEU A 379 2.41 -34.98 -21.31
CA LEU A 379 3.30 -35.07 -22.47
C LEU A 379 4.42 -36.10 -22.29
N GLU A 380 4.79 -36.43 -21.06
CA GLU A 380 5.75 -37.50 -20.76
C GLU A 380 5.23 -38.89 -21.19
N ALA A 381 3.91 -39.07 -21.30
CA ALA A 381 3.31 -40.28 -21.89
C ALA A 381 3.60 -40.46 -23.40
N LEU A 382 4.04 -39.41 -24.10
CA LEU A 382 4.47 -39.47 -25.51
C LEU A 382 5.99 -39.65 -25.65
N LYS A 383 6.73 -39.83 -24.54
CA LYS A 383 8.19 -39.96 -24.55
C LYS A 383 8.63 -41.08 -25.49
N ASP A 384 9.71 -40.79 -26.23
CA ASP A 384 10.32 -41.64 -27.25
C ASP A 384 9.43 -41.96 -28.49
N GLU A 385 8.20 -41.42 -28.57
CA GLU A 385 7.40 -41.48 -29.80
C GLU A 385 7.92 -40.53 -30.88
N THR A 386 7.81 -40.97 -32.14
CA THR A 386 8.19 -40.19 -33.32
C THR A 386 7.08 -40.17 -34.37
N PHE A 387 6.82 -38.99 -34.93
CA PHE A 387 5.75 -38.74 -35.89
C PHE A 387 6.32 -38.14 -37.19
N THR A 388 5.99 -38.76 -38.32
CA THR A 388 6.37 -38.30 -39.66
C THR A 388 5.35 -37.34 -40.28
N SER A 389 4.17 -37.21 -39.66
CA SER A 389 3.04 -36.43 -40.13
C SER A 389 2.60 -35.44 -39.04
N LYS A 390 2.55 -34.15 -39.41
CA LYS A 390 2.10 -33.07 -38.51
C LYS A 390 0.70 -33.34 -37.95
N ARG A 391 -0.21 -33.88 -38.77
CA ARG A 391 -1.61 -34.12 -38.38
C ARG A 391 -1.71 -35.19 -37.30
N ASP A 392 -0.88 -36.22 -37.39
CA ASP A 392 -0.92 -37.35 -36.45
C ASP A 392 -0.22 -36.98 -35.13
N PHE A 393 0.86 -36.20 -35.21
CA PHE A 393 1.46 -35.50 -34.06
C PHE A 393 0.44 -34.59 -33.34
N GLU A 394 -0.24 -33.68 -34.05
CA GLU A 394 -1.26 -32.79 -33.45
C GLU A 394 -2.37 -33.60 -32.78
N LYS A 395 -2.81 -34.69 -33.40
CA LYS A 395 -3.83 -35.58 -32.84
C LYS A 395 -3.35 -36.30 -31.57
N ALA A 396 -2.12 -36.81 -31.54
CA ALA A 396 -1.53 -37.46 -30.37
C ALA A 396 -1.38 -36.48 -29.20
N VAL A 397 -0.85 -35.28 -29.45
CA VAL A 397 -0.71 -34.22 -28.43
C VAL A 397 -2.07 -33.76 -27.89
N LEU A 398 -3.08 -33.57 -28.76
CA LEU A 398 -4.43 -33.23 -28.31
C LEU A 398 -5.10 -34.35 -27.49
N ALA A 399 -4.81 -35.61 -27.79
CA ALA A 399 -5.32 -36.76 -27.04
C ALA A 399 -4.65 -36.88 -25.67
N ALA A 400 -3.32 -36.76 -25.60
CA ALA A 400 -2.57 -36.78 -24.34
C ALA A 400 -3.00 -35.64 -23.39
N LEU A 401 -3.29 -34.46 -23.93
CA LEU A 401 -3.69 -33.29 -23.15
C LEU A 401 -5.20 -33.20 -22.84
N ALA A 402 -6.02 -34.15 -23.31
CA ALA A 402 -7.49 -34.06 -23.21
C ALA A 402 -8.01 -33.97 -21.77
N ASP A 403 -7.42 -34.73 -20.85
CA ASP A 403 -7.77 -34.73 -19.42
C ASP A 403 -6.91 -33.75 -18.59
N ALA A 404 -5.83 -33.20 -19.17
CA ALA A 404 -4.85 -32.38 -18.48
C ALA A 404 -5.18 -30.87 -18.47
N THR A 405 -5.93 -30.38 -19.47
CA THR A 405 -6.26 -28.94 -19.58
C THR A 405 -7.54 -28.70 -20.36
N ALA A 406 -8.29 -27.66 -19.98
CA ALA A 406 -9.48 -27.24 -20.72
C ALA A 406 -9.20 -26.64 -22.12
N GLN A 407 -7.94 -26.33 -22.46
CA GLN A 407 -7.55 -25.79 -23.78
C GLN A 407 -6.31 -26.47 -24.40
N PRO A 408 -6.38 -27.76 -24.80
CA PRO A 408 -5.24 -28.49 -25.36
C PRO A 408 -4.59 -27.82 -26.59
N SER A 409 -5.40 -27.21 -27.44
CA SER A 409 -4.96 -26.55 -28.68
C SER A 409 -4.10 -25.31 -28.47
N ALA A 410 -4.15 -24.67 -27.29
CA ALA A 410 -3.34 -23.49 -26.98
C ALA A 410 -1.83 -23.82 -26.89
N TYR A 411 -1.49 -25.07 -26.55
CA TYR A 411 -0.11 -25.51 -26.35
C TYR A 411 0.55 -26.05 -27.64
N LEU A 412 -0.25 -26.50 -28.62
CA LEU A 412 0.23 -27.06 -29.89
C LEU A 412 1.34 -26.24 -30.58
N PRO A 413 1.22 -24.90 -30.76
CA PRO A 413 2.22 -24.13 -31.51
C PRO A 413 3.61 -24.07 -30.85
N ASN A 414 3.70 -24.39 -29.55
CA ASN A 414 4.98 -24.46 -28.85
C ASN A 414 5.52 -25.89 -28.81
N ILE A 415 4.65 -26.86 -28.52
CA ILE A 415 5.02 -28.29 -28.52
C ILE A 415 5.50 -28.69 -29.92
N GLU A 416 4.82 -28.25 -30.99
CA GLU A 416 5.28 -28.42 -32.37
C GLU A 416 6.68 -27.84 -32.60
N ARG A 417 6.94 -26.63 -32.08
CA ARG A 417 8.22 -25.93 -32.29
C ARG A 417 9.39 -26.66 -31.63
N GLN A 418 9.18 -27.20 -30.42
CA GLN A 418 10.23 -27.89 -29.67
C GLN A 418 10.42 -29.33 -30.16
N ALA A 419 9.35 -30.05 -30.49
CA ALA A 419 9.40 -31.44 -30.96
C ALA A 419 9.89 -31.58 -32.41
N ARG A 420 9.83 -30.51 -33.22
CA ARG A 420 10.24 -30.55 -34.63
C ARG A 420 11.75 -30.78 -34.78
N GLY A 421 12.11 -31.99 -35.21
CA GLY A 421 13.47 -32.44 -35.50
C GLY A 421 13.73 -32.68 -36.99
N THR A 422 14.94 -33.13 -37.28
CA THR A 422 15.35 -33.62 -38.60
C THR A 422 15.76 -35.08 -38.45
N GLY A 423 14.92 -36.00 -38.94
CA GLY A 423 15.23 -37.41 -39.05
C GLY A 423 15.85 -37.74 -40.40
N TYR A 424 16.26 -39.00 -40.59
CA TYR A 424 16.87 -39.50 -41.82
C TYR A 424 16.13 -40.73 -42.32
N THR A 425 15.97 -40.84 -43.64
CA THR A 425 15.34 -42.00 -44.27
C THR A 425 15.99 -42.34 -45.60
N LEU A 426 16.00 -43.64 -45.94
CA LEU A 426 16.42 -44.12 -47.25
C LEU A 426 15.21 -44.14 -48.19
N THR A 427 15.08 -43.06 -48.96
CA THR A 427 13.93 -42.87 -49.87
C THR A 427 13.95 -43.86 -51.04
N ALA A 428 12.78 -44.14 -51.62
CA ALA A 428 12.71 -44.98 -52.83
C ALA A 428 13.55 -44.45 -54.01
N LYS A 429 13.72 -43.13 -54.11
CA LYS A 429 14.59 -42.48 -55.10
C LYS A 429 16.08 -42.59 -54.76
N GLY A 430 16.43 -42.69 -53.48
CA GLY A 430 17.77 -43.04 -53.02
C GLY A 430 18.11 -44.49 -53.40
N MET A 431 17.19 -45.42 -53.13
CA MET A 431 17.31 -46.82 -53.56
C MET A 431 17.42 -46.96 -55.09
N GLU A 432 16.61 -46.22 -55.86
CA GLU A 432 16.70 -46.21 -57.32
C GLU A 432 18.08 -45.74 -57.83
N LYS A 433 18.73 -44.80 -57.14
CA LYS A 433 20.11 -44.40 -57.47
C LYS A 433 21.17 -45.41 -57.04
N LEU A 434 20.96 -46.13 -55.93
CA LEU A 434 21.85 -47.22 -55.51
C LEU A 434 21.79 -48.39 -56.50
N LEU A 435 20.59 -48.72 -56.98
CA LEU A 435 20.35 -49.73 -58.03
C LEU A 435 20.97 -49.35 -59.39
N ASN A 436 20.96 -48.07 -59.75
CA ASN A 436 21.54 -47.55 -61.01
C ASN A 436 22.98 -47.01 -60.83
N GLY A 437 23.61 -47.25 -59.68
CA GLY A 437 24.88 -46.66 -59.26
C GLY A 437 26.10 -47.53 -59.55
N PRO A 438 27.26 -47.25 -58.91
CA PRO A 438 28.42 -48.15 -58.98
C PRO A 438 28.06 -49.52 -58.39
N ALA A 439 28.60 -50.59 -58.96
CA ALA A 439 28.21 -51.97 -58.69
C ALA A 439 28.35 -52.37 -57.20
N LEU A 440 27.26 -52.24 -56.46
CA LEU A 440 27.08 -52.80 -55.12
C LEU A 440 26.68 -54.28 -55.24
N PRO A 441 27.13 -55.16 -54.32
CA PRO A 441 26.67 -56.55 -54.27
C PRO A 441 25.15 -56.61 -54.10
N GLN A 442 24.53 -57.64 -54.69
CA GLN A 442 23.07 -57.78 -54.69
C GLN A 442 22.51 -58.02 -53.27
N GLU A 443 23.33 -58.62 -52.41
CA GLU A 443 23.12 -58.85 -50.98
C GLU A 443 23.03 -57.52 -50.21
N VAL A 444 23.92 -56.57 -50.52
CA VAL A 444 23.92 -55.21 -49.94
C VAL A 444 22.70 -54.41 -50.40
N LEU A 445 22.28 -54.59 -51.66
CA LEU A 445 21.07 -53.94 -52.18
C LEU A 445 19.79 -54.50 -51.54
N SER A 446 19.70 -55.81 -51.31
CA SER A 446 18.59 -56.39 -50.53
C SER A 446 18.60 -55.94 -49.06
N ALA A 447 19.77 -55.81 -48.46
CA ALA A 447 19.91 -55.30 -47.10
C ALA A 447 19.55 -53.81 -46.96
N ALA A 448 19.76 -53.00 -48.00
CA ALA A 448 19.33 -51.60 -48.02
C ALA A 448 17.81 -51.45 -48.29
N GLU A 449 17.20 -52.38 -49.04
CA GLU A 449 15.77 -52.39 -49.35
C GLU A 449 14.89 -52.72 -48.12
N THR A 450 15.40 -53.43 -47.10
CA THR A 450 14.67 -53.67 -45.84
C THR A 450 14.54 -52.43 -44.95
N ILE A 451 15.44 -51.45 -45.10
CA ILE A 451 15.51 -50.19 -44.33
C ILE A 451 14.77 -49.04 -45.05
N LYS A 452 14.18 -49.33 -46.21
CA LYS A 452 13.64 -48.35 -47.14
C LYS A 452 12.31 -47.80 -46.66
N GLY A 453 12.24 -46.49 -46.49
CA GLY A 453 11.05 -45.79 -46.01
C GLY A 453 10.92 -45.73 -44.48
N ASP A 454 11.74 -46.48 -43.74
CA ASP A 454 11.88 -46.28 -42.30
C ASP A 454 12.56 -44.93 -42.00
N VAL A 455 12.17 -44.31 -40.89
CA VAL A 455 12.59 -42.96 -40.51
C VAL A 455 13.26 -43.01 -39.15
N TYR A 456 14.53 -42.59 -39.11
CA TYR A 456 15.38 -42.63 -37.92
C TYR A 456 15.49 -41.23 -37.31
N ALA A 457 15.57 -41.16 -35.98
CA ALA A 457 15.56 -39.89 -35.24
C ALA A 457 16.80 -39.02 -35.49
N ASP A 458 17.96 -39.63 -35.77
CA ASP A 458 19.21 -38.95 -36.07
C ASP A 458 20.07 -39.72 -37.10
N GLN A 459 21.24 -39.17 -37.44
CA GLN A 459 22.14 -39.74 -38.44
C GLN A 459 22.85 -41.02 -37.94
N ALA A 460 23.12 -41.14 -36.63
CA ALA A 460 23.79 -42.29 -36.06
C ALA A 460 22.86 -43.52 -36.04
N GLY A 461 21.56 -43.31 -35.77
CA GLY A 461 20.56 -44.37 -35.79
C GLY A 461 20.38 -45.02 -37.18
N ILE A 462 20.34 -44.21 -38.25
CA ILE A 462 20.32 -44.76 -39.62
C ILE A 462 21.66 -45.38 -40.02
N GLU A 463 22.79 -44.82 -39.58
CA GLU A 463 24.12 -45.38 -39.84
C GLU A 463 24.30 -46.75 -39.16
N GLN A 464 23.79 -46.89 -37.94
CA GLN A 464 23.72 -48.15 -37.20
C GLN A 464 22.79 -49.15 -37.91
N ALA A 465 21.56 -48.77 -38.25
CA ALA A 465 20.62 -49.65 -38.94
C ALA A 465 21.15 -50.13 -40.31
N VAL A 466 21.82 -49.25 -41.07
CA VAL A 466 22.53 -49.60 -42.31
C VAL A 466 23.67 -50.57 -42.03
N THR A 467 24.47 -50.33 -41.00
CA THR A 467 25.59 -51.19 -40.61
C THR A 467 25.12 -52.59 -40.18
N GLU A 468 24.11 -52.67 -39.33
CA GLU A 468 23.49 -53.92 -38.87
C GLU A 468 22.87 -54.71 -40.03
N ALA A 469 22.16 -54.05 -40.96
CA ALA A 469 21.59 -54.72 -42.13
C ALA A 469 22.66 -55.30 -43.07
N ILE A 470 23.77 -54.56 -43.30
CA ILE A 470 24.88 -55.05 -44.12
C ILE A 470 25.61 -56.22 -43.44
N GLU A 471 25.75 -56.19 -42.11
CA GLU A 471 26.37 -57.28 -41.33
C GLU A 471 25.48 -58.54 -41.28
N GLN A 472 24.15 -58.37 -41.20
CA GLN A 472 23.19 -59.48 -41.34
C GLN A 472 23.23 -60.12 -42.74
N ALA A 473 23.70 -59.40 -43.77
CA ALA A 473 23.94 -59.93 -45.12
C ALA A 473 25.35 -60.55 -45.30
N GLU A 474 26.10 -60.76 -44.21
CA GLU A 474 27.48 -61.26 -44.18
C GLU A 474 28.49 -60.40 -44.99
N GLN A 475 28.20 -59.11 -45.17
CA GLN A 475 29.03 -58.18 -45.93
C GLN A 475 29.84 -57.22 -45.03
N LYS A 476 30.91 -56.64 -45.59
CA LYS A 476 31.77 -55.68 -44.87
C LYS A 476 31.11 -54.30 -44.78
N SER A 477 30.38 -54.05 -43.69
CA SER A 477 29.74 -52.75 -43.36
C SER A 477 30.63 -51.55 -43.64
N ALA A 478 31.87 -51.55 -43.12
CA ALA A 478 32.85 -50.47 -43.30
C ALA A 478 33.15 -50.07 -44.77
N GLN A 479 32.88 -50.94 -45.75
CA GLN A 479 33.06 -50.65 -47.18
C GLN A 479 31.80 -50.03 -47.82
N TYR A 480 30.60 -50.35 -47.31
CA TYR A 480 29.33 -50.09 -47.99
C TYR A 480 28.41 -49.10 -47.25
N THR A 481 28.49 -49.00 -45.91
CA THR A 481 27.76 -48.00 -45.11
C THR A 481 27.92 -46.57 -45.67
N PRO A 482 29.14 -46.08 -46.02
CA PRO A 482 29.30 -44.72 -46.55
C PRO A 482 28.63 -44.47 -47.91
N LEU A 483 28.40 -45.53 -48.71
CA LEU A 483 27.77 -45.43 -50.02
C LEU A 483 26.25 -45.32 -49.90
N ILE A 484 25.64 -46.09 -48.99
CA ILE A 484 24.20 -46.02 -48.68
C ILE A 484 23.88 -44.70 -47.95
N MET A 485 24.72 -44.31 -46.98
CA MET A 485 24.58 -43.05 -46.24
C MET A 485 24.67 -41.79 -47.11
N ARG A 486 25.17 -41.89 -48.36
CA ARG A 486 25.17 -40.77 -49.32
C ARG A 486 23.81 -40.54 -49.98
N GLU A 487 22.94 -41.55 -50.00
CA GLU A 487 21.62 -41.48 -50.63
C GLU A 487 20.45 -41.48 -49.61
N THR A 488 20.76 -41.44 -48.31
CA THR A 488 19.79 -41.10 -47.26
C THR A 488 19.45 -39.60 -47.34
N VAL A 489 18.22 -39.24 -46.98
CA VAL A 489 17.70 -37.88 -47.14
C VAL A 489 17.14 -37.39 -45.80
N PRO A 490 17.44 -36.15 -45.38
CA PRO A 490 16.84 -35.56 -44.19
C PRO A 490 15.34 -35.29 -44.40
N VAL A 491 14.53 -35.66 -43.40
CA VAL A 491 13.09 -35.44 -43.36
C VAL A 491 12.68 -34.74 -42.07
N THR A 492 11.61 -33.92 -42.11
CA THR A 492 11.07 -33.33 -40.90
C THR A 492 10.32 -34.40 -40.11
N ILE A 493 10.66 -34.54 -38.83
CA ILE A 493 9.95 -35.39 -37.87
C ILE A 493 9.50 -34.55 -36.67
N TYR A 494 8.57 -35.09 -35.89
CA TYR A 494 8.24 -34.58 -34.56
C TYR A 494 8.53 -35.68 -33.54
N ALA A 495 9.42 -35.43 -32.58
CA ALA A 495 9.90 -36.43 -31.63
C ALA A 495 9.89 -35.89 -30.19
N PHE A 496 9.45 -36.72 -29.25
CA PHE A 496 9.45 -36.40 -27.82
C PHE A 496 10.66 -37.04 -27.13
N THR A 497 11.84 -36.50 -27.39
CA THR A 497 13.07 -36.89 -26.67
C THR A 497 13.12 -36.27 -25.28
N ASP A 498 13.95 -36.81 -24.39
CA ASP A 498 14.28 -36.20 -23.08
C ASP A 498 14.66 -34.72 -23.20
N THR A 499 15.46 -34.37 -24.22
CA THR A 499 15.89 -32.99 -24.48
C THR A 499 14.79 -32.07 -25.02
N VAL A 500 13.70 -32.63 -25.57
CA VAL A 500 12.50 -31.86 -25.95
C VAL A 500 11.59 -31.67 -24.73
N LEU A 501 11.40 -32.72 -23.92
CA LEU A 501 10.63 -32.65 -22.68
C LEU A 501 11.29 -31.68 -21.67
N GLU A 502 12.62 -31.67 -21.55
CA GLU A 502 13.36 -30.70 -20.74
C GLU A 502 13.17 -29.25 -21.24
N LYS A 503 13.24 -29.01 -22.55
CA LYS A 503 12.98 -27.69 -23.15
C LYS A 503 11.54 -27.23 -22.94
N LEU A 504 10.57 -28.14 -22.99
CA LEU A 504 9.17 -27.85 -22.69
C LEU A 504 8.98 -27.56 -21.19
N GLY A 505 9.62 -28.33 -20.31
CA GLY A 505 9.62 -28.08 -18.86
C GLY A 505 10.29 -26.76 -18.46
N ALA A 506 11.21 -26.24 -19.27
CA ALA A 506 11.91 -24.97 -19.06
C ALA A 506 11.23 -23.75 -19.73
N ASP A 507 10.26 -23.95 -20.63
CA ASP A 507 9.58 -22.85 -21.33
C ASP A 507 8.51 -22.20 -20.44
N GLN A 508 8.51 -20.87 -20.39
CA GLN A 508 7.63 -20.05 -19.53
C GLN A 508 6.13 -20.36 -19.67
N LYS A 509 5.70 -20.91 -20.82
CA LYS A 509 4.29 -21.29 -21.07
C LYS A 509 3.91 -22.67 -20.54
N THR A 510 4.88 -23.54 -20.32
CA THR A 510 4.71 -24.95 -19.95
C THR A 510 5.41 -25.35 -18.65
N VAL A 511 6.15 -24.44 -18.01
CA VAL A 511 6.61 -24.55 -16.62
C VAL A 511 5.41 -24.78 -15.69
N ALA A 512 5.26 -26.03 -15.27
CA ALA A 512 4.34 -26.47 -14.22
C ALA A 512 4.67 -25.78 -12.88
N VAL A 513 3.69 -25.21 -12.20
CA VAL A 513 3.84 -24.80 -10.79
C VAL A 513 3.39 -25.97 -9.91
N PRO A 514 4.29 -26.61 -9.14
CA PRO A 514 3.94 -27.81 -8.38
C PRO A 514 2.82 -27.56 -7.37
N ALA A 515 1.97 -28.57 -7.14
CA ALA A 515 0.83 -28.47 -6.22
C ALA A 515 1.23 -28.08 -4.78
N VAL A 516 2.44 -28.46 -4.34
CA VAL A 516 3.00 -27.99 -3.06
C VAL A 516 3.30 -26.49 -3.07
N VAL A 517 3.85 -25.95 -4.16
CA VAL A 517 4.16 -24.52 -4.30
C VAL A 517 2.87 -23.70 -4.38
N SER A 518 1.86 -24.14 -5.15
CA SER A 518 0.57 -23.45 -5.18
C SER A 518 -0.14 -23.49 -3.82
N LYS A 519 -0.06 -24.60 -3.07
CA LYS A 519 -0.56 -24.69 -1.68
C LYS A 519 0.17 -23.76 -0.71
N MET A 520 1.48 -23.56 -0.86
CA MET A 520 2.22 -22.57 -0.06
C MET A 520 1.72 -21.13 -0.29
N LEU A 521 1.24 -20.83 -1.50
CA LEU A 521 0.77 -19.51 -1.89
C LEU A 521 -0.72 -19.27 -1.67
N ALA A 522 -1.48 -20.25 -1.16
CA ALA A 522 -2.93 -20.16 -1.01
C ALA A 522 -3.41 -18.97 -0.15
N ASP A 523 -2.59 -18.48 0.81
CA ASP A 523 -2.88 -17.27 1.60
C ASP A 523 -2.96 -15.98 0.72
N LEU A 524 -2.47 -16.01 -0.52
CA LEU A 524 -2.51 -14.88 -1.46
C LEU A 524 -3.78 -14.85 -2.33
N THR A 525 -4.72 -15.78 -2.12
CA THR A 525 -5.97 -15.84 -2.90
C THR A 525 -6.80 -14.58 -2.71
N ASP A 526 -7.11 -13.91 -3.82
CA ASP A 526 -7.84 -12.63 -3.90
C ASP A 526 -7.19 -11.45 -3.13
N VAL A 527 -5.93 -11.58 -2.72
CA VAL A 527 -5.13 -10.49 -2.15
C VAL A 527 -4.61 -9.60 -3.28
N GLN A 528 -4.84 -8.29 -3.17
CA GLN A 528 -4.55 -7.32 -4.23
C GLN A 528 -3.40 -6.41 -3.81
N TYR A 529 -2.32 -6.41 -4.58
CA TYR A 529 -1.19 -5.49 -4.40
C TYR A 529 -1.20 -4.42 -5.50
N PRO A 530 -0.87 -3.16 -5.22
CA PRO A 530 -0.84 -2.09 -6.23
C PRO A 530 0.36 -2.18 -7.19
N ARG A 531 1.38 -2.99 -6.86
CA ARG A 531 2.62 -3.15 -7.65
C ARG A 531 3.13 -4.59 -7.64
N LEU A 532 3.78 -5.01 -8.72
CA LEU A 532 4.34 -6.35 -8.86
C LEU A 532 5.45 -6.59 -7.83
N SER A 533 6.30 -5.59 -7.56
CA SER A 533 7.36 -5.68 -6.55
C SER A 533 6.85 -5.99 -5.13
N LEU A 534 5.60 -5.61 -4.81
CA LEU A 534 4.98 -5.89 -3.51
C LEU A 534 4.42 -7.32 -3.48
N PHE A 535 3.73 -7.74 -4.55
CA PHE A 535 3.28 -9.12 -4.72
C PHE A 535 4.46 -10.11 -4.67
N ASP A 536 5.56 -9.83 -5.37
CA ASP A 536 6.76 -10.67 -5.38
C ASP A 536 7.33 -10.84 -3.96
N LYS A 537 7.38 -9.76 -3.17
CA LYS A 537 7.82 -9.81 -1.76
C LYS A 537 6.86 -10.59 -0.88
N ALA A 538 5.55 -10.47 -1.09
CA ALA A 538 4.55 -11.29 -0.41
C ALA A 538 4.70 -12.78 -0.75
N VAL A 539 4.95 -13.13 -2.02
CA VAL A 539 5.26 -14.51 -2.43
C VAL A 539 6.51 -15.04 -1.70
N LEU A 540 7.62 -14.30 -1.70
CA LEU A 540 8.84 -14.67 -0.97
C LEU A 540 8.57 -14.84 0.53
N ALA A 541 7.75 -13.97 1.13
CA ALA A 541 7.36 -14.04 2.54
C ALA A 541 6.50 -15.28 2.85
N LYS A 542 5.49 -15.61 2.03
CA LYS A 542 4.67 -16.82 2.22
C LYS A 542 5.51 -18.09 2.02
N LEU A 543 6.36 -18.16 0.99
CA LEU A 543 7.26 -19.31 0.76
C LEU A 543 8.21 -19.52 1.94
N ARG A 544 8.87 -18.46 2.44
CA ARG A 544 9.73 -18.51 3.63
C ARG A 544 8.97 -18.98 4.87
N ALA A 545 7.77 -18.43 5.11
CA ALA A 545 6.94 -18.80 6.26
C ALA A 545 6.43 -20.26 6.20
N ARG A 546 6.07 -20.75 5.00
CA ARG A 546 5.60 -22.13 4.78
C ARG A 546 6.71 -23.16 4.79
N ILE A 547 7.91 -22.81 4.33
CA ILE A 547 9.08 -23.68 4.50
C ILE A 547 9.50 -23.72 5.97
N GLY A 548 9.32 -22.65 6.75
CA GLY A 548 9.49 -22.71 8.21
C GLY A 548 10.87 -23.20 8.64
N ALA A 549 11.89 -22.90 7.82
CA ALA A 549 13.28 -23.02 8.20
C ALA A 549 13.63 -21.88 9.18
N CYS A 550 14.69 -22.07 9.97
CA CYS A 550 15.16 -21.08 10.93
C CYS A 550 14.17 -20.70 12.07
N PRO A 551 13.67 -21.65 12.89
CA PRO A 551 12.85 -21.35 14.07
C PRO A 551 13.50 -20.49 15.17
N GLY A 552 14.83 -20.33 15.14
CA GLY A 552 15.58 -19.59 16.17
C GLY A 552 15.37 -18.08 16.11
N GLY A 553 15.29 -17.43 17.28
CA GLY A 553 15.02 -16.00 17.41
C GLY A 553 13.55 -15.60 17.27
N MET A 554 12.66 -16.52 16.89
CA MET A 554 11.21 -16.33 17.01
C MET A 554 10.73 -16.59 18.43
N THR A 555 9.77 -15.79 18.88
CA THR A 555 9.08 -16.00 20.16
C THR A 555 8.39 -17.36 20.20
N ASN A 556 8.17 -17.94 21.40
CA ASN A 556 7.40 -19.19 21.56
C ASN A 556 6.06 -19.15 20.79
N TYR A 557 5.44 -17.96 20.71
CA TYR A 557 4.20 -17.74 20.00
C TYR A 557 4.36 -17.79 18.47
N GLU A 558 5.41 -17.17 17.91
CA GLU A 558 5.76 -17.30 16.49
C GLU A 558 6.17 -18.74 16.11
N GLN A 559 6.82 -19.48 17.00
CA GLN A 559 7.13 -20.90 16.80
C GLN A 559 5.86 -21.78 16.76
N ILE A 560 4.88 -21.50 17.63
CA ILE A 560 3.55 -22.13 17.56
C ILE A 560 2.86 -21.76 16.23
N ARG A 561 2.84 -20.47 15.85
CA ARG A 561 2.28 -19.98 14.57
C ARG A 561 2.92 -20.65 13.34
N GLN A 562 4.23 -20.92 13.36
CA GLN A 562 4.91 -21.65 12.29
C GLN A 562 4.57 -23.14 12.27
N LYS A 563 4.40 -23.79 13.43
CA LYS A 563 4.21 -25.24 13.51
C LYS A 563 3.01 -25.75 12.70
N ASP A 564 1.90 -25.01 12.73
CA ASP A 564 0.67 -25.36 12.01
C ASP A 564 0.66 -24.89 10.54
N ARG A 565 1.61 -24.04 10.16
CA ARG A 565 1.76 -23.49 8.79
C ARG A 565 2.95 -24.09 8.02
N LYS A 566 3.88 -24.77 8.68
CA LYS A 566 5.06 -25.38 8.04
C LYS A 566 4.63 -26.60 7.20
N ILE A 567 5.22 -26.74 6.00
CA ILE A 567 4.95 -27.90 5.15
C ILE A 567 5.37 -29.21 5.82
N THR A 568 4.58 -30.26 5.56
CA THR A 568 4.80 -31.61 6.11
C THR A 568 6.04 -32.28 5.50
N SER A 569 6.47 -33.42 6.05
CA SER A 569 7.53 -34.24 5.47
C SER A 569 7.19 -34.77 4.07
N GLU A 570 5.91 -35.07 3.82
CA GLU A 570 5.41 -35.53 2.51
C GLU A 570 5.45 -34.39 1.49
N GLU A 571 5.02 -33.19 1.89
CA GLU A 571 5.08 -31.99 1.06
C GLU A 571 6.52 -31.55 0.78
N MET A 572 7.43 -31.71 1.75
CA MET A 572 8.86 -31.49 1.52
C MET A 572 9.42 -32.49 0.50
N GLN A 573 9.02 -33.76 0.55
CA GLN A 573 9.45 -34.73 -0.47
C GLN A 573 8.90 -34.36 -1.86
N ALA A 574 7.61 -34.03 -1.97
CA ALA A 574 7.02 -33.56 -3.22
C ALA A 574 7.69 -32.26 -3.76
N LEU A 575 8.15 -31.37 -2.87
CA LEU A 575 8.93 -30.19 -3.25
C LEU A 575 10.32 -30.57 -3.77
N LYS A 576 11.00 -31.53 -3.15
CA LYS A 576 12.30 -32.04 -3.64
C LYS A 576 12.17 -32.67 -5.01
N ASP A 577 11.17 -33.53 -5.20
CA ASP A 577 10.91 -34.24 -6.46
C ASP A 577 10.65 -33.24 -7.60
N ALA A 578 9.95 -32.13 -7.32
CA ALA A 578 9.66 -31.08 -8.30
C ALA A 578 10.80 -30.07 -8.55
N VAL A 579 11.78 -29.98 -7.65
CA VAL A 579 12.84 -28.94 -7.68
C VAL A 579 14.20 -29.51 -8.07
N GLY A 580 14.50 -30.76 -7.74
CA GLY A 580 15.77 -31.40 -8.06
C GLY A 580 17.00 -30.76 -7.39
N GLU A 581 18.16 -31.34 -7.64
CA GLU A 581 19.42 -30.94 -6.99
C GLU A 581 20.15 -29.78 -7.71
N PRO A 582 20.96 -28.96 -7.01
CA PRO A 582 21.31 -29.02 -5.58
C PRO A 582 20.31 -28.29 -4.65
N LEU A 583 19.28 -27.66 -5.21
CA LEU A 583 18.37 -26.79 -4.47
C LEU A 583 17.47 -27.59 -3.51
N ALA A 584 17.03 -28.79 -3.91
CA ALA A 584 16.28 -29.72 -3.07
C ALA A 584 17.01 -30.07 -1.75
N SER A 585 18.24 -30.58 -1.81
CA SER A 585 19.04 -30.90 -0.61
C SER A 585 19.34 -29.67 0.26
N GLN A 586 19.53 -28.49 -0.34
CA GLN A 586 19.78 -27.25 0.40
C GLN A 586 18.54 -26.77 1.15
N LEU A 587 17.35 -26.80 0.52
CA LEU A 587 16.08 -26.48 1.17
C LEU A 587 15.75 -27.49 2.28
N GLU A 588 15.96 -28.78 2.04
CA GLU A 588 15.74 -29.82 3.06
C GLU A 588 16.68 -29.64 4.27
N LYS A 589 17.95 -29.32 4.05
CA LYS A 589 18.93 -29.03 5.11
C LYS A 589 18.49 -27.84 5.98
N LEU A 590 17.99 -26.77 5.38
CA LEU A 590 17.48 -25.60 6.09
C LEU A 590 16.16 -25.88 6.81
N TRP A 591 15.27 -26.68 6.21
CA TRP A 591 13.98 -27.10 6.79
C TRP A 591 14.14 -28.02 8.02
N LYS A 592 15.14 -28.90 8.02
CA LYS A 592 15.57 -29.72 9.18
C LYS A 592 16.41 -28.92 10.19
N GLY A 593 16.94 -27.77 9.80
CA GLY A 593 17.75 -26.90 10.64
C GLY A 593 16.96 -26.37 11.84
N GLY A 594 17.66 -26.25 12.98
CA GLY A 594 17.15 -25.56 14.17
C GLY A 594 17.31 -24.05 14.04
N GLU A 595 17.90 -23.42 15.05
CA GLU A 595 18.22 -21.99 14.98
C GLU A 595 19.19 -21.69 13.82
N CYS A 596 18.98 -20.54 13.16
CA CYS A 596 19.85 -20.07 12.09
C CYS A 596 20.62 -18.83 12.52
N ASP A 597 21.91 -18.78 12.21
CA ASP A 597 22.66 -17.54 12.21
C ASP A 597 22.29 -16.64 11.01
N ALA A 598 22.84 -15.42 10.99
CA ALA A 598 22.58 -14.45 9.93
C ALA A 598 23.04 -14.93 8.52
N THR A 599 24.02 -15.83 8.45
CA THR A 599 24.51 -16.43 7.20
C THR A 599 23.52 -17.45 6.67
N GLN A 600 23.01 -18.33 7.55
CA GLN A 600 21.99 -19.31 7.22
C GLN A 600 20.66 -18.65 6.85
N LEU A 601 20.31 -17.53 7.49
CA LEU A 601 19.15 -16.70 7.12
C LEU A 601 19.30 -16.10 5.71
N ALA A 602 20.49 -15.57 5.38
CA ALA A 602 20.80 -15.05 4.05
C ALA A 602 20.83 -16.16 2.98
N GLU A 603 21.34 -17.35 3.30
CA GLU A 603 21.28 -18.53 2.43
C GLU A 603 19.82 -18.93 2.17
N MET A 604 18.99 -19.05 3.22
CA MET A 604 17.56 -19.33 3.09
C MET A 604 16.86 -18.32 2.17
N ASN A 605 17.01 -17.01 2.42
CA ASN A 605 16.43 -15.99 1.55
C ASN A 605 16.88 -16.14 0.08
N THR A 606 18.13 -16.55 -0.14
CA THR A 606 18.66 -16.85 -1.48
C THR A 606 17.98 -18.08 -2.10
N ARG A 607 17.79 -19.18 -1.36
CA ARG A 607 17.12 -20.40 -1.86
C ARG A 607 15.63 -20.21 -2.11
N ILE A 608 14.95 -19.43 -1.27
CA ILE A 608 13.55 -19.03 -1.50
C ILE A 608 13.43 -18.18 -2.78
N SER A 609 14.39 -17.27 -3.00
CA SER A 609 14.45 -16.45 -4.22
C SER A 609 14.76 -17.29 -5.47
N GLU A 610 15.59 -18.33 -5.35
CA GLU A 610 15.90 -19.29 -6.42
C GLU A 610 14.68 -20.15 -6.78
N LEU A 611 13.97 -20.67 -5.76
CA LEU A 611 12.71 -21.39 -5.90
C LEU A 611 11.64 -20.54 -6.58
N TYR A 612 11.43 -19.30 -6.11
CA TYR A 612 10.47 -18.39 -6.71
C TYR A 612 10.88 -18.00 -8.14
N GLY A 613 12.16 -17.70 -8.37
CA GLY A 613 12.68 -17.33 -9.69
C GLY A 613 12.39 -18.36 -10.78
N ARG A 614 12.34 -19.66 -10.43
CA ARG A 614 11.97 -20.74 -11.35
C ARG A 614 10.50 -20.67 -11.79
N TYR A 615 9.57 -20.43 -10.86
CA TYR A 615 8.13 -20.46 -11.13
C TYR A 615 7.51 -19.08 -11.42
N ARG A 616 8.25 -17.99 -11.15
CA ARG A 616 7.82 -16.60 -11.38
C ARG A 616 7.34 -16.33 -12.81
N PRO A 617 7.92 -16.87 -13.90
CA PRO A 617 7.38 -16.64 -15.25
C PRO A 617 5.94 -17.17 -15.41
N ALA A 618 5.66 -18.39 -14.93
CA ALA A 618 4.35 -19.01 -15.02
C ALA A 618 3.28 -18.29 -14.17
N ILE A 619 3.68 -17.80 -12.99
CA ILE A 619 2.85 -16.97 -12.11
C ILE A 619 2.65 -15.56 -12.70
N GLY A 620 3.68 -15.02 -13.35
CA GLY A 620 3.75 -13.67 -13.91
C GLY A 620 2.77 -13.40 -15.06
N GLU A 621 2.36 -14.44 -15.81
CA GLU A 621 1.29 -14.31 -16.81
C GLU A 621 -0.08 -14.03 -16.18
N LEU A 622 -0.37 -14.66 -15.03
CA LEU A 622 -1.69 -14.61 -14.38
C LEU A 622 -1.83 -13.41 -13.43
N VAL A 623 -0.76 -13.04 -12.73
CA VAL A 623 -0.80 -12.09 -11.61
C VAL A 623 -1.30 -10.68 -11.99
N ARG A 624 -0.95 -10.17 -13.18
CA ARG A 624 -1.23 -8.78 -13.56
C ARG A 624 -2.65 -8.63 -14.09
N LYS A 625 -3.50 -7.93 -13.33
CA LYS A 625 -4.90 -7.66 -13.70
C LYS A 625 -5.05 -6.20 -14.18
N SER A 626 -5.78 -6.03 -15.28
CA SER A 626 -6.06 -4.74 -15.92
C SER A 626 -7.57 -4.50 -15.98
N PRO A 627 -8.20 -3.98 -14.90
CA PRO A 627 -9.64 -3.82 -14.85
C PRO A 627 -10.11 -2.67 -15.75
N SER A 628 -11.13 -2.89 -16.57
CA SER A 628 -11.78 -1.83 -17.34
C SER A 628 -12.68 -0.97 -16.44
N PHE A 629 -12.71 0.35 -16.68
CA PHE A 629 -13.68 1.22 -16.04
C PHE A 629 -15.04 1.12 -16.74
N ASP A 630 -16.11 1.04 -15.95
CA ASP A 630 -17.49 0.94 -16.41
C ASP A 630 -18.34 2.00 -15.68
N ALA A 631 -18.80 3.00 -16.41
CA ALA A 631 -19.57 4.11 -15.85
C ALA A 631 -20.97 3.68 -15.33
N SER A 632 -21.47 2.49 -15.68
CA SER A 632 -22.70 1.94 -15.10
C SER A 632 -22.48 1.38 -13.69
N LYS A 633 -21.25 1.00 -13.36
CA LYS A 633 -20.85 0.47 -12.05
C LYS A 633 -20.51 1.59 -11.09
N GLN A 634 -21.55 2.22 -10.57
CA GLN A 634 -21.44 3.28 -9.57
C GLN A 634 -21.00 2.76 -8.19
N VAL A 635 -20.35 3.63 -7.41
CA VAL A 635 -19.97 3.34 -6.02
C VAL A 635 -21.21 3.44 -5.12
N LYS A 636 -21.64 2.30 -4.58
CA LYS A 636 -22.87 2.18 -3.76
C LYS A 636 -22.55 1.81 -2.32
N TRP A 637 -22.01 2.75 -1.56
CA TRP A 637 -21.76 2.54 -0.13
C TRP A 637 -23.02 2.73 0.71
N THR A 638 -23.24 1.82 1.66
CA THR A 638 -24.20 1.99 2.75
C THR A 638 -23.48 1.89 4.09
N GLY A 639 -23.91 2.74 5.03
CA GLY A 639 -23.38 2.72 6.39
C GLY A 639 -24.10 1.72 7.31
N ASP A 640 -25.33 1.30 7.00
CA ASP A 640 -26.17 0.35 7.75
C ASP A 640 -26.03 0.43 9.29
N SER A 641 -26.07 1.66 9.84
CA SER A 641 -25.88 2.03 11.26
C SER A 641 -24.48 1.86 11.88
N CYS A 642 -23.43 1.58 11.08
CA CYS A 642 -22.02 1.48 11.48
C CYS A 642 -21.34 2.82 11.83
N GLY A 643 -22.08 3.69 12.54
CA GLY A 643 -21.57 4.87 13.24
C GLY A 643 -21.00 5.99 12.38
N CYS A 644 -20.42 6.97 13.07
CA CYS A 644 -19.55 8.00 12.49
C CYS A 644 -18.12 7.75 12.94
N MET A 645 -17.15 8.23 12.15
CA MET A 645 -15.73 8.24 12.53
C MET A 645 -15.53 8.78 13.94
N ASN A 646 -14.86 7.99 14.79
CA ASN A 646 -14.55 8.33 16.18
C ASN A 646 -13.33 9.29 16.24
N ASP A 647 -13.44 10.41 16.95
CA ASP A 647 -12.32 11.35 17.14
C ASP A 647 -11.26 10.84 18.15
N GLN A 648 -11.51 9.72 18.83
CA GLN A 648 -10.58 9.07 19.78
C GLN A 648 -9.64 8.03 19.15
N MET A 649 -9.45 8.00 17.82
CA MET A 649 -8.40 7.17 17.21
C MET A 649 -7.01 7.74 17.52
N SER A 650 -6.01 6.89 17.74
CA SER A 650 -4.65 7.34 18.09
C SER A 650 -3.89 8.02 16.95
N GLY A 651 -4.29 7.78 15.69
CA GLY A 651 -3.66 8.30 14.48
C GLY A 651 -4.61 8.28 13.28
N GLU A 652 -4.13 8.67 12.10
CA GLU A 652 -4.95 8.68 10.88
C GLU A 652 -5.17 7.25 10.34
N VAL A 653 -6.44 6.82 10.26
CA VAL A 653 -6.80 5.56 9.60
C VAL A 653 -7.21 5.83 8.15
N TYR A 654 -6.33 5.49 7.21
CA TYR A 654 -6.50 5.73 5.78
C TYR A 654 -6.85 4.42 5.07
N GLN A 655 -7.85 4.40 4.18
CA GLN A 655 -8.14 3.20 3.37
C GLN A 655 -8.29 3.54 1.89
N PHE A 656 -7.79 2.67 1.00
CA PHE A 656 -7.86 2.89 -0.44
C PHE A 656 -9.06 2.18 -1.07
N TYR A 657 -9.84 2.88 -1.89
CA TYR A 657 -10.93 2.29 -2.66
C TYR A 657 -10.62 2.31 -4.16
N PRO A 658 -10.15 1.19 -4.73
CA PRO A 658 -9.99 1.05 -6.17
C PRO A 658 -11.31 1.06 -6.93
N PHE A 659 -11.34 1.76 -8.07
CA PHE A 659 -12.54 1.93 -8.89
C PHE A 659 -13.19 0.61 -9.35
N TRP A 660 -12.39 -0.45 -9.51
CA TRP A 660 -12.87 -1.78 -9.94
C TRP A 660 -13.69 -2.52 -8.88
N MET A 661 -13.74 -2.00 -7.65
CA MET A 661 -14.66 -2.50 -6.62
C MET A 661 -16.08 -1.95 -6.77
N ALA A 662 -16.35 -1.00 -7.68
CA ALA A 662 -17.66 -0.40 -7.84
C ALA A 662 -18.68 -1.32 -8.55
N GLY A 663 -19.98 -1.06 -8.35
CA GLY A 663 -21.08 -1.83 -8.94
C GLY A 663 -22.10 -2.28 -7.91
N GLU A 664 -21.75 -3.28 -7.10
CA GLU A 664 -22.65 -3.85 -6.08
C GLU A 664 -22.73 -3.00 -4.80
N PRO A 665 -23.86 -3.03 -4.07
CA PRO A 665 -23.99 -2.37 -2.77
C PRO A 665 -22.98 -2.92 -1.73
N GLN A 666 -22.28 -2.01 -1.05
CA GLN A 666 -21.17 -2.32 -0.16
C GLN A 666 -21.37 -1.70 1.22
N ARG A 667 -21.23 -2.52 2.27
CA ARG A 667 -21.34 -2.11 3.67
C ARG A 667 -19.97 -1.68 4.21
N VAL A 668 -19.85 -0.40 4.57
CA VAL A 668 -18.58 0.19 5.04
C VAL A 668 -18.71 0.62 6.50
N ASN A 669 -17.77 0.20 7.35
CA ASN A 669 -17.72 0.63 8.75
C ASN A 669 -16.97 1.97 8.87
N PHE A 670 -17.68 3.08 8.74
CA PHE A 670 -17.07 4.40 8.81
C PHE A 670 -16.58 4.78 10.23
N SER A 671 -16.95 4.04 11.28
CA SER A 671 -16.60 4.39 12.68
C SER A 671 -15.10 4.45 12.97
N THR A 672 -14.29 3.67 12.26
CA THR A 672 -12.82 3.66 12.41
C THR A 672 -12.08 4.35 11.28
N ILE A 673 -12.76 4.77 10.20
CA ILE A 673 -12.10 5.23 8.97
C ILE A 673 -12.03 6.76 8.95
N SER A 674 -10.80 7.28 9.07
CA SER A 674 -10.54 8.72 9.03
C SER A 674 -10.68 9.29 7.62
N ARG A 675 -10.12 8.58 6.62
CA ARG A 675 -10.12 9.00 5.20
C ARG A 675 -10.21 7.81 4.26
N ILE A 676 -10.85 8.02 3.12
CA ILE A 676 -10.88 7.06 2.00
C ILE A 676 -10.27 7.71 0.76
N GLY A 677 -9.27 7.05 0.16
CA GLY A 677 -8.68 7.46 -1.11
C GLY A 677 -9.33 6.74 -2.30
N TYR A 678 -10.06 7.44 -3.15
CA TYR A 678 -10.57 6.89 -4.42
C TYR A 678 -9.41 6.70 -5.40
N TYR A 679 -9.13 5.44 -5.77
CA TYR A 679 -8.01 5.07 -6.61
C TYR A 679 -8.46 4.69 -8.02
N GLY A 680 -7.91 5.36 -9.03
CA GLY A 680 -8.30 5.18 -10.44
C GLY A 680 -8.17 6.43 -11.32
N VAL A 681 -7.81 7.58 -10.75
CA VAL A 681 -7.55 8.79 -11.53
C VAL A 681 -6.08 8.85 -11.93
N THR A 682 -5.83 9.22 -13.17
CA THR A 682 -4.49 9.47 -13.71
C THR A 682 -4.51 10.77 -14.53
N PHE A 683 -3.40 11.12 -15.20
CA PHE A 683 -3.34 12.30 -16.05
C PHE A 683 -2.50 12.07 -17.30
N ASP A 684 -2.90 12.73 -18.39
CA ASP A 684 -2.16 12.75 -19.65
C ASP A 684 -1.00 13.75 -19.62
N GLU A 685 -0.17 13.72 -20.65
CA GLU A 685 1.02 14.57 -20.74
C GLU A 685 0.71 16.08 -20.79
N LEU A 686 -0.57 16.47 -20.97
CA LEU A 686 -1.05 17.86 -20.91
C LEU A 686 -1.54 18.27 -19.51
N GLY A 687 -1.49 17.38 -18.52
CA GLY A 687 -1.98 17.62 -17.17
C GLY A 687 -3.50 17.46 -17.01
N VAL A 688 -4.19 16.90 -18.02
CA VAL A 688 -5.64 16.69 -17.94
C VAL A 688 -5.95 15.41 -17.17
N LEU A 689 -6.83 15.52 -16.17
CA LEU A 689 -7.26 14.38 -15.36
C LEU A 689 -8.11 13.41 -16.19
N ARG A 690 -7.68 12.14 -16.21
CA ARG A 690 -8.21 11.03 -17.01
C ARG A 690 -8.62 9.89 -16.10
N MET A 691 -9.61 9.11 -16.51
CA MET A 691 -9.92 7.83 -15.85
C MET A 691 -8.95 6.74 -16.35
N ALA A 692 -8.34 6.00 -15.43
CA ALA A 692 -7.41 4.94 -15.79
C ALA A 692 -8.10 3.79 -16.53
N ASN A 693 -7.37 3.15 -17.45
CA ASN A 693 -7.84 2.07 -18.32
C ASN A 693 -9.05 2.41 -19.23
N ASP A 694 -9.40 3.69 -19.35
CA ASP A 694 -10.53 4.19 -20.16
C ASP A 694 -10.18 5.47 -20.94
N GLY A 695 -9.40 6.38 -20.36
CA GLY A 695 -8.84 7.55 -21.05
C GLY A 695 -9.82 8.70 -21.30
N ARG A 696 -11.11 8.60 -20.92
CA ARG A 696 -12.01 9.76 -20.93
C ARG A 696 -11.63 10.76 -19.83
N GLU A 697 -12.01 12.01 -20.04
CA GLU A 697 -11.71 13.09 -19.08
C GLU A 697 -12.58 12.96 -17.84
N LEU A 698 -11.96 13.12 -16.67
CA LEU A 698 -12.62 12.93 -15.38
C LEU A 698 -13.85 13.84 -15.21
N LYS A 699 -13.80 15.04 -15.78
CA LYS A 699 -14.89 16.03 -15.79
C LYS A 699 -16.12 15.59 -16.60
N GLU A 700 -15.95 14.65 -17.52
CA GLU A 700 -17.03 14.13 -18.37
C GLU A 700 -17.74 12.92 -17.75
N ILE A 701 -17.01 12.14 -16.94
CA ILE A 701 -17.56 11.05 -16.14
C ILE A 701 -18.29 11.64 -14.93
N PHE A 702 -17.59 12.44 -14.12
CA PHE A 702 -18.16 13.08 -12.94
C PHE A 702 -18.76 14.45 -13.30
N ARG A 703 -19.84 14.46 -14.09
CA ARG A 703 -20.58 15.68 -14.46
C ARG A 703 -21.50 16.16 -13.33
N ASN A 704 -21.66 17.48 -13.20
CA ASN A 704 -22.61 18.07 -12.23
C ASN A 704 -24.08 17.67 -12.47
N SER A 705 -24.43 17.23 -13.69
CA SER A 705 -25.75 16.72 -14.04
C SER A 705 -26.00 15.28 -13.56
N ASP A 706 -24.95 14.50 -13.30
CA ASP A 706 -25.03 13.11 -12.83
C ASP A 706 -24.58 13.02 -11.37
N SER A 707 -25.51 13.35 -10.47
CA SER A 707 -25.26 13.28 -9.03
C SER A 707 -25.09 11.85 -8.51
N ALA A 708 -25.46 10.82 -9.28
CA ALA A 708 -25.38 9.44 -8.84
C ALA A 708 -23.93 8.93 -8.80
N GLN A 709 -23.10 9.31 -9.79
CA GLN A 709 -21.65 9.02 -9.79
C GLN A 709 -20.92 9.57 -8.57
N LEU A 710 -21.40 10.69 -7.99
CA LEU A 710 -20.78 11.38 -6.85
C LEU A 710 -21.50 11.12 -5.52
N ALA A 711 -22.53 10.26 -5.47
CA ALA A 711 -23.33 10.01 -4.27
C ALA A 711 -22.48 9.50 -3.09
N PHE A 712 -21.45 8.67 -3.38
CA PHE A 712 -20.54 8.12 -2.38
C PHE A 712 -19.74 9.21 -1.60
N VAL A 713 -19.46 10.35 -2.23
CA VAL A 713 -18.84 11.52 -1.57
C VAL A 713 -19.75 12.04 -0.46
N GLY A 714 -21.06 12.14 -0.75
CA GLY A 714 -22.08 12.51 0.23
C GLY A 714 -22.17 11.50 1.38
N THR A 715 -22.15 10.20 1.07
CA THR A 715 -22.19 9.12 2.06
C THR A 715 -21.00 9.19 3.03
N ALA A 716 -19.75 9.27 2.56
CA ALA A 716 -18.58 9.36 3.45
C ALA A 716 -18.65 10.61 4.36
N ARG A 717 -18.99 11.77 3.78
CA ARG A 717 -19.18 13.03 4.53
C ARG A 717 -20.30 12.95 5.57
N LYS A 718 -21.36 12.17 5.32
CA LYS A 718 -22.43 11.89 6.29
C LYS A 718 -21.84 11.24 7.54
N HIS A 719 -21.00 10.22 7.38
CA HIS A 719 -20.35 9.49 8.46
C HIS A 719 -19.04 10.14 9.00
N ARG A 720 -18.73 11.37 8.55
CA ARG A 720 -17.55 12.19 8.92
C ARG A 720 -16.18 11.69 8.40
N THR A 721 -16.16 10.62 7.62
CA THR A 721 -14.97 10.19 6.88
C THR A 721 -14.68 11.17 5.74
N LYS A 722 -13.42 11.60 5.60
CA LYS A 722 -12.99 12.48 4.50
C LYS A 722 -12.77 11.68 3.23
N LEU A 723 -12.96 12.30 2.07
CA LEU A 723 -12.67 11.65 0.78
C LEU A 723 -11.52 12.33 0.04
N ASP A 724 -10.53 11.54 -0.37
CA ASP A 724 -9.40 11.99 -1.14
C ASP A 724 -9.43 11.38 -2.55
N TRP A 725 -8.95 12.13 -3.54
CA TRP A 725 -8.73 11.61 -4.89
C TRP A 725 -7.27 11.19 -5.04
N VAL A 726 -7.02 9.93 -5.39
CA VAL A 726 -5.65 9.44 -5.64
C VAL A 726 -5.30 9.65 -7.11
N ILE A 727 -4.31 10.49 -7.36
CA ILE A 727 -3.78 10.79 -8.70
C ILE A 727 -2.55 9.93 -8.93
N HIS A 728 -2.71 8.88 -9.72
CA HIS A 728 -1.69 7.88 -10.06
C HIS A 728 -1.00 8.21 -11.38
N LYS A 729 0.33 8.07 -11.45
CA LYS A 729 1.06 7.95 -12.71
C LYS A 729 2.34 7.12 -12.53
N THR A 730 2.48 6.06 -13.33
CA THR A 730 3.65 5.16 -13.39
C THR A 730 4.33 5.15 -14.77
N ASP A 731 3.62 5.60 -15.81
CA ASP A 731 4.00 5.56 -17.23
C ASP A 731 4.93 6.72 -17.66
N TRP A 732 6.02 6.95 -16.92
CA TRP A 732 6.96 8.06 -17.15
C TRP A 732 7.84 7.94 -18.41
N LYS A 733 7.54 7.00 -19.33
CA LYS A 733 8.32 6.80 -20.56
C LYS A 733 8.18 7.96 -21.53
N ALA A 734 6.95 8.47 -21.72
CA ALA A 734 6.70 9.62 -22.59
C ALA A 734 7.36 10.90 -22.03
N TRP A 735 7.24 11.11 -20.71
CA TRP A 735 7.76 12.25 -19.97
C TRP A 735 9.25 12.57 -20.24
N LYS A 736 10.08 11.54 -20.46
CA LYS A 736 11.51 11.70 -20.79
C LYS A 736 11.77 12.45 -22.09
N ASN A 737 10.84 12.40 -23.04
CA ASN A 737 10.98 12.97 -24.38
C ASN A 737 10.31 14.36 -24.52
N ILE A 738 9.69 14.86 -23.45
CA ILE A 738 8.97 16.15 -23.42
C ILE A 738 9.93 17.27 -22.99
N SER A 739 9.78 18.49 -23.53
CA SER A 739 10.62 19.62 -23.11
C SER A 739 10.27 20.10 -21.71
N ASP A 740 11.23 20.65 -20.96
CA ASP A 740 10.98 21.12 -19.59
C ASP A 740 9.96 22.27 -19.51
N ALA A 741 9.76 23.02 -20.59
CA ALA A 741 8.71 24.03 -20.69
C ALA A 741 7.31 23.41 -20.81
N GLU A 742 7.18 22.29 -21.51
CA GLU A 742 5.92 21.53 -21.62
C GLU A 742 5.63 20.76 -20.33
N LYS A 743 6.63 20.12 -19.71
CA LYS A 743 6.49 19.48 -18.39
C LYS A 743 5.99 20.49 -17.32
N ARG A 744 6.50 21.72 -17.32
CA ARG A 744 6.02 22.82 -16.45
C ARG A 744 4.55 23.13 -16.71
N LYS A 745 4.17 23.37 -17.97
CA LYS A 745 2.76 23.63 -18.35
C LYS A 745 1.83 22.48 -17.96
N SER A 746 2.28 21.23 -18.13
CA SER A 746 1.57 20.03 -17.73
C SER A 746 1.28 20.02 -16.22
N PHE A 747 2.29 20.30 -15.39
CA PHE A 747 2.11 20.41 -13.94
C PHE A 747 1.28 21.62 -13.50
N ASP A 748 1.43 22.79 -14.14
CA ASP A 748 0.56 23.96 -13.89
C ASP A 748 -0.91 23.65 -14.21
N GLN A 749 -1.17 22.93 -15.30
CA GLN A 749 -2.51 22.52 -15.71
C GLN A 749 -3.08 21.42 -14.80
N LEU A 750 -2.24 20.48 -14.35
CA LEU A 750 -2.60 19.43 -13.40
C LEU A 750 -3.03 20.01 -12.05
N GLU A 751 -2.27 20.99 -11.52
CA GLU A 751 -2.63 21.71 -10.30
C GLU A 751 -4.00 22.38 -10.42
N ALA A 752 -4.23 23.16 -11.49
CA ALA A 752 -5.51 23.80 -11.75
C ALA A 752 -6.66 22.79 -11.86
N ASN A 753 -6.42 21.62 -12.49
CA ASN A 753 -7.41 20.56 -12.61
C ASN A 753 -7.70 19.85 -11.28
N ILE A 754 -6.70 19.66 -10.41
CA ILE A 754 -6.88 19.10 -9.06
C ILE A 754 -7.72 20.06 -8.20
N ILE A 755 -7.37 21.34 -8.15
CA ILE A 755 -8.14 22.34 -7.39
C ILE A 755 -9.56 22.47 -7.96
N GLY A 756 -9.72 22.47 -9.29
CA GLY A 756 -11.02 22.47 -9.95
C GLY A 756 -11.88 21.24 -9.62
N LEU A 757 -11.27 20.05 -9.55
CA LEU A 757 -11.95 18.81 -9.14
C LEU A 757 -12.46 18.90 -7.69
N LEU A 758 -11.59 19.29 -6.74
CA LEU A 758 -11.93 19.32 -5.31
C LEU A 758 -12.96 20.40 -4.98
N SER A 759 -12.80 21.60 -5.55
CA SER A 759 -13.65 22.77 -5.29
C SER A 759 -15.01 22.73 -6.00
N ALA A 760 -15.17 21.90 -7.06
CA ALA A 760 -16.46 21.75 -7.72
C ALA A 760 -17.52 21.27 -6.73
N LYS A 761 -18.65 21.98 -6.68
CA LYS A 761 -19.72 21.76 -5.69
C LYS A 761 -20.54 20.51 -6.02
N LEU A 762 -20.93 19.75 -4.99
CA LEU A 762 -21.86 18.63 -5.13
C LEU A 762 -23.27 19.13 -5.48
N THR A 763 -24.00 18.32 -6.27
CA THR A 763 -25.30 18.69 -6.84
C THR A 763 -26.48 17.87 -6.34
N ASP A 764 -26.26 16.92 -5.43
CA ASP A 764 -27.31 16.17 -4.77
C ASP A 764 -28.17 17.06 -3.85
N LEU A 765 -29.40 16.62 -3.57
CA LEU A 765 -30.36 17.37 -2.77
C LEU A 765 -29.88 17.61 -1.32
N PRO A 766 -29.36 16.61 -0.58
CA PRO A 766 -28.76 16.85 0.75
C PRO A 766 -27.67 17.93 0.77
N SER A 767 -26.70 17.87 -0.16
CA SER A 767 -25.62 18.86 -0.26
C SER A 767 -26.12 20.26 -0.60
N LYS A 768 -27.12 20.38 -1.47
CA LYS A 768 -27.77 21.67 -1.82
C LYS A 768 -28.59 22.25 -0.68
N LEU A 769 -29.18 21.42 0.17
CA LEU A 769 -29.96 21.86 1.34
C LEU A 769 -29.07 22.23 2.53
N LEU A 770 -27.81 21.78 2.57
CA LEU A 770 -26.90 22.01 3.69
C LEU A 770 -26.75 23.49 4.11
N PRO A 771 -26.64 24.49 3.20
CA PRO A 771 -26.61 25.89 3.60
C PRO A 771 -27.89 26.35 4.30
N TYR A 772 -29.05 25.87 3.86
CA TYR A 772 -30.34 26.21 4.48
C TYR A 772 -30.52 25.53 5.84
N LEU A 773 -30.17 24.24 5.94
CA LEU A 773 -30.19 23.46 7.19
C LEU A 773 -29.16 23.95 8.22
N SER A 774 -28.21 24.78 7.82
CA SER A 774 -27.17 25.37 8.67
C SER A 774 -27.29 26.89 8.80
N LEU A 775 -28.42 27.47 8.37
CA LEU A 775 -28.71 28.91 8.37
C LEU A 775 -27.58 29.79 7.78
N GLY A 776 -26.90 29.28 6.74
CA GLY A 776 -25.80 29.95 6.04
C GLY A 776 -24.40 29.70 6.62
N THR A 777 -24.27 28.99 7.75
CA THR A 777 -22.97 28.71 8.39
C THR A 777 -22.12 27.65 7.66
N LYS A 778 -22.68 26.96 6.66
CA LYS A 778 -21.94 26.09 5.74
C LYS A 778 -22.31 26.36 4.28
N GLU A 779 -21.28 26.33 3.44
CA GLU A 779 -21.46 26.26 1.99
C GLU A 779 -21.84 24.84 1.54
N VAL A 780 -22.27 24.74 0.28
CA VAL A 780 -22.36 23.45 -0.42
C VAL A 780 -20.96 22.78 -0.43
N PRO A 781 -20.86 21.48 -0.08
CA PRO A 781 -19.58 20.76 -0.05
C PRO A 781 -18.98 20.57 -1.45
N GLY A 782 -17.64 20.48 -1.50
CA GLY A 782 -16.89 20.10 -2.70
C GLY A 782 -16.81 18.57 -2.90
N ARG A 783 -16.30 18.14 -4.05
CA ARG A 783 -16.17 16.71 -4.41
C ARG A 783 -15.06 15.95 -3.68
N GLY A 784 -14.23 16.63 -2.89
CA GLY A 784 -13.20 15.99 -2.06
C GLY A 784 -12.76 16.87 -0.90
N ASP A 785 -11.95 16.29 -0.02
CA ASP A 785 -11.32 16.91 1.15
C ASP A 785 -9.79 16.96 1.02
N GLY A 786 -9.23 16.25 0.05
CA GLY A 786 -7.80 16.25 -0.25
C GLY A 786 -7.43 15.49 -1.52
N VAL A 787 -6.13 15.47 -1.80
CA VAL A 787 -5.54 14.73 -2.91
C VAL A 787 -4.37 13.88 -2.41
N THR A 788 -4.23 12.69 -2.97
CA THR A 788 -3.10 11.80 -2.72
C THR A 788 -2.32 11.62 -4.01
N LEU A 789 -1.06 12.02 -4.05
CA LEU A 789 -0.21 11.85 -5.23
C LEU A 789 0.51 10.51 -5.16
N TYR A 790 0.47 9.73 -6.25
CA TYR A 790 1.22 8.47 -6.37
C TYR A 790 1.99 8.41 -7.69
N PHE A 791 3.22 8.95 -7.66
CA PHE A 791 4.08 9.13 -8.83
C PHE A 791 5.30 8.19 -8.74
N ASP A 792 5.03 6.89 -8.66
CA ASP A 792 6.09 5.87 -8.58
C ASP A 792 6.83 5.73 -9.92
N GLY A 793 8.15 5.50 -9.84
CA GLY A 793 9.02 5.45 -11.02
C GLY A 793 9.29 6.80 -11.71
N TYR A 794 8.94 7.93 -11.08
CA TYR A 794 9.23 9.28 -11.62
C TYR A 794 10.74 9.47 -11.90
N PRO A 795 11.13 10.19 -12.99
CA PRO A 795 12.54 10.36 -13.35
C PRO A 795 13.38 11.02 -12.25
N ARG A 796 14.58 10.47 -12.03
CA ARG A 796 15.52 10.84 -10.96
C ARG A 796 16.65 11.77 -11.40
N ASP A 797 16.57 12.32 -12.62
CA ASP A 797 17.47 13.39 -13.03
C ASP A 797 17.19 14.68 -12.23
N GLU A 798 18.24 15.43 -11.93
CA GLU A 798 18.18 16.61 -11.06
C GLU A 798 17.14 17.65 -11.55
N ALA A 799 17.01 17.82 -12.86
CA ALA A 799 16.04 18.73 -13.48
C ALA A 799 14.59 18.29 -13.23
N SER A 800 14.28 17.01 -13.42
CA SER A 800 12.95 16.44 -13.15
C SER A 800 12.62 16.46 -11.65
N VAL A 801 13.59 16.17 -10.77
CA VAL A 801 13.41 16.24 -9.31
C VAL A 801 13.16 17.68 -8.84
N ALA A 802 13.92 18.65 -9.35
CA ALA A 802 13.72 20.06 -9.06
C ALA A 802 12.36 20.57 -9.58
N LEU A 803 11.95 20.13 -10.77
CA LEU A 803 10.64 20.46 -11.35
C LEU A 803 9.49 19.95 -10.46
N PHE A 804 9.57 18.71 -9.98
CA PHE A 804 8.56 18.15 -9.07
C PHE A 804 8.48 18.95 -7.77
N GLY A 805 9.62 19.38 -7.21
CA GLY A 805 9.65 20.24 -6.02
C GLY A 805 8.94 21.59 -6.21
N VAL A 806 9.08 22.21 -7.40
CA VAL A 806 8.36 23.46 -7.74
C VAL A 806 6.85 23.22 -7.83
N PHE A 807 6.42 22.17 -8.54
CA PHE A 807 5.02 21.77 -8.65
C PHE A 807 4.39 21.49 -7.28
N LEU A 808 5.04 20.63 -6.47
CA LEU A 808 4.51 20.20 -5.18
C LEU A 808 4.32 21.38 -4.21
N LYS A 809 5.29 22.31 -4.18
CA LYS A 809 5.22 23.50 -3.34
C LYS A 809 4.08 24.45 -3.73
N LYS A 810 3.82 24.61 -5.04
CA LYS A 810 2.73 25.44 -5.54
C LYS A 810 1.37 24.80 -5.25
N LEU A 811 1.22 23.51 -5.54
CA LEU A 811 0.04 22.71 -5.20
C LEU A 811 -0.24 22.71 -3.68
N GLN A 812 0.77 22.55 -2.83
CA GLN A 812 0.59 22.57 -1.36
C GLN A 812 0.06 23.93 -0.87
N ALA A 813 0.52 25.04 -1.47
CA ALA A 813 0.03 26.38 -1.14
C ALA A 813 -1.44 26.57 -1.55
N GLU A 814 -1.83 26.15 -2.76
CA GLU A 814 -3.22 26.23 -3.23
C GLU A 814 -4.17 25.30 -2.44
N LEU A 815 -3.74 24.07 -2.14
CA LEU A 815 -4.52 23.16 -1.28
C LEU A 815 -4.72 23.75 0.12
N HIS A 816 -3.66 24.32 0.73
CA HIS A 816 -3.78 24.96 2.05
C HIS A 816 -4.69 26.19 2.02
N ALA A 817 -4.59 27.03 0.99
CA ALA A 817 -5.45 28.21 0.81
C ALA A 817 -6.93 27.85 0.71
N ASN A 818 -7.25 26.72 0.08
CA ASN A 818 -8.61 26.19 -0.08
C ASN A 818 -9.05 25.22 1.05
N GLY A 819 -8.17 24.91 2.02
CA GLY A 819 -8.46 24.05 3.17
C GLY A 819 -8.44 22.54 2.89
N PHE A 820 -7.95 22.12 1.72
CA PHE A 820 -7.74 20.72 1.35
C PHE A 820 -6.44 20.18 1.96
N ALA A 821 -6.33 18.85 2.13
CA ALA A 821 -5.07 18.23 2.51
C ALA A 821 -4.35 17.55 1.33
N LEU A 822 -3.04 17.42 1.47
CA LEU A 822 -2.14 16.73 0.55
C LEU A 822 -1.61 15.47 1.24
N ASN A 823 -1.64 14.33 0.57
CA ASN A 823 -0.90 13.14 0.97
C ASN A 823 -0.01 12.68 -0.19
N ILE A 824 1.03 11.92 0.11
CA ILE A 824 1.96 11.38 -0.88
C ILE A 824 2.09 9.88 -0.62
N LEU A 825 1.74 9.07 -1.61
CA LEU A 825 1.88 7.61 -1.60
C LEU A 825 3.21 7.22 -2.25
N MET A 826 3.93 6.28 -1.65
CA MET A 826 5.20 5.76 -2.16
C MET A 826 5.44 4.31 -1.71
N ARG A 827 6.32 3.58 -2.41
CA ARG A 827 6.86 2.30 -1.92
C ARG A 827 7.98 2.56 -0.90
N GLN A 828 8.03 1.76 0.17
CA GLN A 828 9.11 1.81 1.17
C GLN A 828 10.51 1.80 0.53
N SER A 829 10.71 1.01 -0.52
CA SER A 829 11.97 0.89 -1.26
C SER A 829 12.39 2.13 -2.06
N GLU A 830 11.50 3.10 -2.36
CA GLU A 830 11.91 4.36 -2.99
C GLU A 830 12.49 5.38 -1.98
N MET A 831 12.19 5.25 -0.68
CA MET A 831 12.66 6.17 0.36
C MET A 831 14.18 6.06 0.61
N ASN A 832 14.72 4.84 0.43
CA ASN A 832 16.13 4.53 0.62
C ASN A 832 17.01 4.94 -0.57
N LYS A 833 16.44 5.54 -1.63
CA LYS A 833 17.16 5.97 -2.84
C LYS A 833 17.47 7.47 -2.74
N SER A 834 18.75 7.84 -2.78
CA SER A 834 19.21 9.22 -2.55
C SER A 834 18.86 10.20 -3.69
N ASP A 835 18.63 9.69 -4.90
CA ASP A 835 18.35 10.44 -6.13
C ASP A 835 16.84 10.63 -6.41
N GLY A 836 15.95 9.99 -5.64
CA GLY A 836 14.51 10.01 -5.86
C GLY A 836 13.76 11.20 -5.24
N ILE A 837 12.58 11.50 -5.79
CA ILE A 837 11.63 12.49 -5.22
C ILE A 837 11.09 12.10 -3.82
N TYR A 838 11.25 10.84 -3.42
CA TYR A 838 10.82 10.29 -2.13
C TYR A 838 11.98 10.05 -1.15
N SER A 839 13.20 10.49 -1.49
CA SER A 839 14.36 10.36 -0.60
C SER A 839 14.15 11.06 0.74
N TYR A 840 14.72 10.54 1.83
CA TYR A 840 14.56 11.11 3.16
C TYR A 840 14.77 12.64 3.24
N PRO A 841 15.84 13.24 2.65
CA PRO A 841 16.00 14.70 2.65
C PRO A 841 14.84 15.45 1.98
N LYS A 842 14.24 14.87 0.92
CA LYS A 842 13.10 15.46 0.21
C LYS A 842 11.80 15.35 0.99
N LEU A 843 11.56 14.24 1.69
CA LEU A 843 10.42 14.13 2.61
C LEU A 843 10.53 15.16 3.74
N LEU A 844 11.74 15.41 4.27
CA LEU A 844 11.96 16.45 5.27
C LEU A 844 11.68 17.85 4.72
N GLU A 845 12.18 18.16 3.51
CA GLU A 845 11.90 19.43 2.81
C GLU A 845 10.38 19.70 2.70
N MET A 846 9.58 18.68 2.39
CA MET A 846 8.10 18.77 2.30
C MET A 846 7.42 19.08 3.63
N THR A 847 7.99 18.63 4.76
CA THR A 847 7.46 18.95 6.11
C THR A 847 7.91 20.32 6.62
N GLN A 848 9.09 20.79 6.20
CA GLN A 848 9.68 22.05 6.67
C GLN A 848 9.16 23.30 5.93
N MET A 849 8.24 23.15 4.96
CA MET A 849 7.63 24.27 4.21
C MET A 849 6.65 25.14 5.04
N GLU A 850 6.78 25.20 6.36
CA GLU A 850 5.94 26.02 7.22
C GLU A 850 6.03 27.51 6.84
N ALA A 851 4.89 28.09 6.50
CA ALA A 851 4.74 29.54 6.49
C ALA A 851 4.84 30.06 7.94
N LYS A 852 6.02 30.56 8.34
CA LYS A 852 6.30 31.14 9.67
C LYS A 852 5.08 31.93 10.18
N PRO A 853 4.45 31.52 11.30
CA PRO A 853 3.18 32.11 11.72
C PRO A 853 3.36 33.57 12.10
N LYS A 854 2.92 34.49 11.22
CA LYS A 854 3.21 35.92 11.30
C LYS A 854 2.60 36.66 12.50
N ASN A 855 1.76 36.03 13.32
CA ASN A 855 1.27 36.61 14.56
C ASN A 855 0.88 35.55 15.61
N LYS A 856 1.60 35.52 16.74
CA LYS A 856 1.12 34.88 17.98
C LYS A 856 0.10 35.79 18.66
N LYS A 857 -1.16 35.75 18.21
CA LYS A 857 -2.30 36.20 19.03
C LYS A 857 -3.17 35.00 19.39
N TYR A 858 -3.12 34.62 20.66
CA TYR A 858 -3.99 33.60 21.23
C TYR A 858 -5.46 34.02 21.15
N PHE A 859 -6.35 33.04 20.96
CA PHE A 859 -7.79 33.21 20.85
C PHE A 859 -8.28 34.20 19.77
N SER A 860 -8.33 33.70 18.54
CA SER A 860 -9.36 34.13 17.58
C SER A 860 -10.22 32.92 17.25
N PHE A 861 -11.54 33.04 17.36
CA PHE A 861 -12.48 31.98 16.98
C PHE A 861 -12.44 31.69 15.46
N ASN A 862 -11.92 32.64 14.67
CA ASN A 862 -11.73 32.54 13.23
C ASN A 862 -10.25 32.33 12.88
N ALA A 863 -9.56 31.44 13.60
CA ALA A 863 -8.23 31.01 13.20
C ALA A 863 -8.31 30.31 11.83
N LYS A 864 -7.55 30.81 10.84
CA LYS A 864 -7.29 30.07 9.60
C LYS A 864 -6.85 28.63 9.96
N PRO A 865 -7.27 27.60 9.20
CA PRO A 865 -6.89 26.23 9.52
C PRO A 865 -5.38 26.12 9.64
N ALA A 866 -4.92 25.57 10.77
CA ALA A 866 -3.51 25.33 11.01
C ALA A 866 -2.92 24.58 9.81
N PHE A 867 -1.72 25.00 9.38
CA PHE A 867 -1.04 24.38 8.24
C PHE A 867 -0.93 22.88 8.49
N ARG A 868 -1.61 22.08 7.66
CA ARG A 868 -1.51 20.63 7.74
C ARG A 868 -0.29 20.21 6.95
N LEU A 869 0.62 19.54 7.64
CA LEU A 869 1.71 18.81 7.02
C LEU A 869 1.15 17.68 6.14
N PRO A 870 1.88 17.27 5.08
CA PRO A 870 1.45 16.19 4.23
C PRO A 870 1.73 14.83 4.88
N ASN A 871 0.75 13.92 4.85
CA ASN A 871 0.95 12.55 5.26
C ASN A 871 1.72 11.77 4.18
N PHE A 872 2.71 10.98 4.60
CA PHE A 872 3.46 10.06 3.75
C PHE A 872 2.89 8.66 3.91
N LEU A 873 2.06 8.27 2.95
CA LEU A 873 1.47 6.93 2.89
C LEU A 873 2.53 5.99 2.31
N VAL A 874 2.99 5.00 3.09
CA VAL A 874 4.10 4.11 2.68
C VAL A 874 3.55 2.71 2.46
N LEU A 875 3.56 2.23 1.20
CA LEU A 875 3.24 0.83 0.88
C LEU A 875 4.27 -0.07 1.55
N THR A 876 3.81 -0.85 2.53
CA THR A 876 4.64 -1.67 3.41
C THR A 876 4.95 -3.00 2.74
N GLU A 877 6.18 -3.46 2.83
CA GLU A 877 6.60 -4.69 2.17
C GLU A 877 6.32 -5.91 3.08
N GLU A 878 5.84 -7.04 2.55
CA GLU A 878 5.75 -8.27 3.34
C GLU A 878 7.15 -8.92 3.53
N PRO A 879 7.45 -9.53 4.69
CA PRO A 879 6.60 -9.66 5.88
C PRO A 879 6.62 -8.40 6.78
N THR A 880 5.44 -7.99 7.26
CA THR A 880 5.29 -6.80 8.12
C THR A 880 6.02 -6.92 9.46
N SER A 881 6.27 -8.13 9.96
CA SER A 881 7.02 -8.41 11.19
C SER A 881 8.47 -7.88 11.17
N GLU A 882 9.09 -7.84 9.99
CA GLU A 882 10.43 -7.29 9.74
C GLU A 882 10.36 -5.87 9.15
N SER A 883 9.54 -5.66 8.11
CA SER A 883 9.55 -4.41 7.34
C SER A 883 9.09 -3.18 8.12
N LYS A 884 8.15 -3.31 9.07
CA LYS A 884 7.71 -2.19 9.94
C LYS A 884 8.82 -1.70 10.85
N LYS A 885 9.62 -2.63 11.38
CA LYS A 885 10.77 -2.35 12.25
C LYS A 885 11.89 -1.73 11.42
N LYS A 886 12.11 -2.25 10.21
CA LYS A 886 13.07 -1.67 9.26
C LYS A 886 12.68 -0.25 8.83
N LEU A 887 11.42 0.01 8.47
CA LEU A 887 10.93 1.36 8.11
C LEU A 887 11.26 2.36 9.20
N ARG A 888 10.95 2.02 10.46
CA ARG A 888 11.31 2.85 11.60
C ARG A 888 12.82 3.02 11.71
N SER A 889 13.60 1.93 11.70
CA SER A 889 15.06 1.98 11.85
C SER A 889 15.74 2.85 10.78
N ASP A 890 15.29 2.75 9.53
CA ASP A 890 15.83 3.54 8.42
C ASP A 890 15.52 5.03 8.63
N ILE A 891 14.32 5.39 9.11
CA ILE A 891 13.95 6.77 9.50
C ILE A 891 14.77 7.28 10.71
N GLU A 892 14.98 6.45 11.74
CA GLU A 892 15.76 6.85 12.92
C GLU A 892 17.27 6.97 12.63
N ALA A 893 17.77 6.28 11.60
CA ALA A 893 19.12 6.47 11.07
C ALA A 893 19.24 7.72 10.19
N ALA A 894 18.20 8.04 9.41
CA ALA A 894 18.19 9.20 8.52
C ALA A 894 18.01 10.55 9.23
N PHE A 895 17.36 10.58 10.40
CA PHE A 895 17.05 11.82 11.12
C PHE A 895 17.28 11.74 12.63
N HIS A 896 17.48 12.89 13.26
CA HIS A 896 17.65 13.01 14.71
C HIS A 896 16.68 14.04 15.31
N GLY A 897 16.53 14.02 16.64
CA GLY A 897 15.80 15.04 17.38
C GLY A 897 14.35 15.27 16.92
N VAL A 898 14.03 16.55 16.62
CA VAL A 898 12.68 17.00 16.24
C VAL A 898 12.30 16.56 14.82
N ASP A 899 13.23 16.59 13.86
CA ASP A 899 12.97 16.19 12.48
C ASP A 899 12.53 14.72 12.39
N ARG A 900 13.21 13.84 13.15
CA ARG A 900 12.82 12.43 13.33
C ARG A 900 11.38 12.30 13.85
N ALA A 901 11.03 13.07 14.87
CA ALA A 901 9.69 13.05 15.47
C ALA A 901 8.60 13.64 14.56
N ASN A 902 8.96 14.59 13.68
CA ASN A 902 8.06 15.15 12.68
C ASN A 902 7.78 14.12 11.58
N ILE A 903 8.83 13.51 11.00
CA ILE A 903 8.69 12.49 9.95
C ILE A 903 7.90 11.28 10.43
N LEU A 904 8.25 10.69 11.59
CA LEU A 904 7.51 9.53 12.12
C LEU A 904 6.01 9.81 12.29
N ARG A 905 5.64 11.03 12.71
CA ARG A 905 4.24 11.46 12.86
C ARG A 905 3.51 11.79 11.55
N GLN A 906 4.22 11.88 10.42
CA GLN A 906 3.59 12.02 9.09
C GLN A 906 3.56 10.70 8.31
N ILE A 907 4.36 9.71 8.70
CA ILE A 907 4.37 8.38 8.09
C ILE A 907 3.10 7.61 8.49
N VAL A 908 2.44 7.03 7.50
CA VAL A 908 1.27 6.17 7.62
C VAL A 908 1.59 4.88 6.85
N PRO A 909 2.03 3.81 7.52
CA PRO A 909 2.28 2.53 6.85
C PRO A 909 0.97 1.95 6.32
N VAL A 910 0.92 1.69 5.01
CA VAL A 910 -0.20 1.07 4.31
C VAL A 910 0.09 -0.42 4.20
N THR A 911 -0.82 -1.27 4.66
CA THR A 911 -0.69 -2.73 4.60
C THR A 911 -1.78 -3.39 3.75
N GLU A 912 -1.35 -4.35 2.95
CA GLU A 912 -2.19 -5.36 2.32
C GLU A 912 -2.42 -6.50 3.34
N PHE A 913 -3.68 -6.76 3.71
CA PHE A 913 -4.00 -7.80 4.69
C PHE A 913 -4.65 -9.04 4.07
N ASP A 914 -3.97 -10.18 4.23
CA ASP A 914 -4.33 -11.48 3.64
C ASP A 914 -5.54 -12.17 4.29
N ARG A 915 -6.13 -11.59 5.34
CA ARG A 915 -7.22 -12.18 6.16
C ARG A 915 -6.87 -13.53 6.82
N SER A 916 -5.61 -13.96 6.75
CA SER A 916 -5.10 -15.19 7.34
C SER A 916 -4.46 -14.91 8.71
N ASN A 917 -3.65 -13.84 8.81
CA ASN A 917 -2.73 -13.65 9.94
C ASN A 917 -3.18 -12.53 10.89
N TRP A 918 -4.36 -12.70 11.46
CA TRP A 918 -5.00 -11.72 12.37
C TRP A 918 -4.13 -11.31 13.57
N GLN A 919 -3.31 -12.22 14.08
CA GLN A 919 -2.40 -11.97 15.19
C GLN A 919 -1.22 -11.08 14.77
N GLN A 920 -0.71 -11.23 13.54
CA GLN A 920 0.27 -10.28 12.98
C GLN A 920 -0.35 -8.91 12.75
N LEU A 921 -1.62 -8.84 12.35
CA LEU A 921 -2.33 -7.56 12.24
C LEU A 921 -2.46 -6.87 13.60
N GLU A 922 -2.76 -7.60 14.67
CA GLU A 922 -2.75 -7.08 16.04
C GLU A 922 -1.35 -6.55 16.44
N ASP A 923 -0.29 -7.34 16.20
CA ASP A 923 1.11 -6.94 16.38
C ASP A 923 1.48 -5.69 15.55
N ASP A 924 0.90 -5.53 14.36
CA ASP A 924 1.10 -4.39 13.44
C ASP A 924 0.38 -3.13 13.96
N LEU A 925 -0.91 -3.23 14.33
CA LEU A 925 -1.69 -2.11 14.85
C LEU A 925 -1.08 -1.51 16.13
N ILE A 926 -0.71 -2.35 17.09
CA ILE A 926 -0.07 -1.91 18.35
C ILE A 926 1.25 -1.19 18.02
N TYR A 927 2.07 -1.77 17.13
CA TYR A 927 3.33 -1.16 16.72
C TYR A 927 3.14 0.16 15.98
N TYR A 928 2.14 0.27 15.11
CA TYR A 928 1.87 1.49 14.35
C TYR A 928 1.34 2.61 15.24
N ARG A 929 0.46 2.28 16.20
CA ARG A 929 -0.12 3.24 17.16
C ARG A 929 0.95 4.00 17.94
N ASP A 930 1.97 3.29 18.39
CA ASP A 930 2.96 3.83 19.31
C ASP A 930 4.12 4.56 18.57
N ASN A 931 4.26 4.37 17.25
CA ASN A 931 5.49 4.74 16.51
C ASN A 931 5.28 5.55 15.23
N PHE A 932 4.07 5.60 14.66
CA PHE A 932 3.77 6.30 13.40
C PHE A 932 2.53 7.21 13.53
N GLY A 933 2.29 8.06 12.53
CA GLY A 933 1.17 9.02 12.51
C GLY A 933 -0.20 8.42 12.18
N GLY A 934 -0.24 7.17 11.72
CA GLY A 934 -1.46 6.52 11.24
C GLY A 934 -1.25 5.05 10.86
N VAL A 935 -2.32 4.43 10.35
CA VAL A 935 -2.30 3.13 9.70
C VAL A 935 -3.14 3.20 8.41
N GLY A 936 -2.61 2.60 7.35
CA GLY A 936 -3.25 2.52 6.04
C GLY A 936 -3.66 1.10 5.70
N PHE A 937 -4.75 0.91 4.95
CA PHE A 937 -5.14 -0.39 4.39
C PHE A 937 -5.38 -0.33 2.89
N TRP A 938 -4.93 -1.39 2.20
CA TRP A 938 -5.18 -1.63 0.80
C TRP A 938 -5.75 -3.05 0.56
N PRO A 939 -6.91 -3.21 -0.11
CA PRO A 939 -7.95 -2.21 -0.39
C PRO A 939 -8.87 -1.97 0.84
N LEU A 940 -9.92 -1.16 0.66
CA LEU A 940 -10.95 -0.81 1.65
C LEU A 940 -11.59 -2.08 2.24
N SER A 941 -11.51 -2.20 3.57
CA SER A 941 -12.15 -3.28 4.32
C SER A 941 -13.66 -3.14 4.33
N MET A 942 -14.37 -4.20 3.92
CA MET A 942 -15.83 -4.27 3.91
C MET A 942 -16.35 -5.08 5.11
N ASN A 943 -17.48 -4.68 5.68
CA ASN A 943 -18.12 -5.46 6.74
C ASN A 943 -18.70 -6.77 6.20
N GLN A 944 -18.28 -7.90 6.75
CA GLN A 944 -18.88 -9.19 6.41
C GLN A 944 -20.26 -9.36 7.06
N PRO A 945 -21.29 -9.82 6.33
CA PRO A 945 -22.57 -10.17 6.92
C PRO A 945 -22.40 -11.40 7.82
N GLY A 946 -22.62 -11.23 9.13
CA GLY A 946 -22.52 -12.31 10.12
C GLY A 946 -21.37 -12.19 11.12
N ALA A 947 -20.54 -11.14 11.05
CA ALA A 947 -19.64 -10.80 12.16
C ALA A 947 -20.45 -10.65 13.45
N ALA A 948 -20.01 -11.28 14.53
CA ALA A 948 -20.73 -11.26 15.80
C ALA A 948 -20.84 -9.82 16.33
N ALA A 949 -22.01 -9.43 16.80
CA ALA A 949 -22.18 -8.11 17.41
C ALA A 949 -21.20 -7.95 18.59
N LEU A 950 -20.56 -6.78 18.71
CA LEU A 950 -19.62 -6.48 19.79
C LEU A 950 -20.16 -6.95 21.14
N LYS A 951 -19.34 -7.75 21.83
CA LYS A 951 -19.40 -7.88 23.29
C LYS A 951 -18.50 -6.80 23.86
N ASP A 952 -18.90 -6.18 24.96
CA ASP A 952 -18.10 -5.13 25.59
C ASP A 952 -16.74 -5.68 26.08
N GLY A 953 -15.64 -5.03 25.67
CA GLY A 953 -14.28 -5.33 26.10
C GLY A 953 -13.35 -5.86 24.99
N VAL A 954 -12.08 -5.49 25.07
CA VAL A 954 -11.01 -5.82 24.10
C VAL A 954 -10.94 -7.32 23.81
N GLN A 955 -10.99 -7.71 22.53
CA GLN A 955 -10.84 -9.09 22.05
C GLN A 955 -9.65 -9.20 21.08
N HIS A 956 -8.97 -10.34 21.07
CA HIS A 956 -7.93 -10.62 20.07
C HIS A 956 -8.51 -10.64 18.64
N CYS A 957 -7.72 -10.15 17.69
CA CYS A 957 -8.21 -9.94 16.32
C CYS A 957 -8.51 -11.25 15.56
N ASP A 958 -7.99 -12.38 16.01
CA ASP A 958 -8.27 -13.72 15.47
C ASP A 958 -9.63 -14.30 15.92
N VAL A 959 -10.18 -13.79 17.02
CA VAL A 959 -11.54 -14.06 17.51
C VAL A 959 -12.56 -13.19 16.78
N THR A 960 -12.32 -11.89 16.65
CA THR A 960 -13.27 -10.96 16.00
C THR A 960 -13.30 -11.10 14.48
N ARG A 961 -12.14 -11.38 13.86
CA ARG A 961 -11.97 -11.55 12.40
C ARG A 961 -12.54 -10.39 11.58
N SER A 962 -12.38 -9.18 12.12
CA SER A 962 -12.88 -7.93 11.57
C SER A 962 -11.84 -6.84 11.75
N ILE A 963 -11.38 -6.25 10.64
CA ILE A 963 -10.38 -5.16 10.68
C ILE A 963 -10.94 -3.96 11.43
N ALA A 964 -12.23 -3.67 11.28
CA ALA A 964 -12.87 -2.56 11.97
C ALA A 964 -12.91 -2.76 13.49
N ASP A 965 -13.25 -3.97 13.96
CA ASP A 965 -13.33 -4.24 15.41
C ASP A 965 -11.92 -4.33 16.02
N CYS A 966 -10.96 -4.96 15.31
CA CYS A 966 -9.54 -4.94 15.65
C CYS A 966 -8.96 -3.50 15.77
N LEU A 967 -9.40 -2.58 14.91
CA LEU A 967 -9.05 -1.15 15.02
C LEU A 967 -9.72 -0.44 16.21
N GLN A 968 -10.96 -0.81 16.57
CA GLN A 968 -11.63 -0.27 17.77
C GLN A 968 -10.92 -0.75 19.05
N ASP A 969 -10.49 -2.00 19.08
CA ASP A 969 -9.83 -2.60 20.24
C ASP A 969 -8.38 -2.12 20.42
N TYR A 970 -7.57 -2.04 19.35
CA TYR A 970 -6.13 -1.81 19.49
C TYR A 970 -5.63 -0.42 19.05
N TYR A 971 -6.42 0.34 18.29
CA TYR A 971 -6.00 1.63 17.68
C TYR A 971 -6.80 2.86 18.19
N GLN A 972 -7.63 2.68 19.20
CA GLN A 972 -8.26 3.78 19.96
C GLN A 972 -7.36 4.24 21.11
N ILE A 973 -7.53 5.51 21.52
CA ILE A 973 -6.95 6.08 22.74
C ILE A 973 -7.52 5.38 24.00
N GLU A 974 -8.80 5.01 23.97
CA GLU A 974 -9.48 4.22 24.99
C GLU A 974 -9.93 2.88 24.36
N PRO A 975 -9.17 1.79 24.53
CA PRO A 975 -9.42 0.48 23.91
C PRO A 975 -10.83 -0.09 24.10
N GLY A 976 -11.42 -0.59 23.03
CA GLY A 976 -12.67 -1.37 23.07
C GLY A 976 -13.93 -0.56 23.42
N THR A 977 -13.90 0.78 23.25
CA THR A 977 -15.07 1.62 23.53
C THR A 977 -16.03 1.65 22.35
N ALA A 978 -17.14 0.94 22.50
CA ALA A 978 -18.20 0.92 21.49
C ALA A 978 -18.97 2.25 21.45
N SER A 979 -19.07 2.86 20.27
CA SER A 979 -19.89 4.06 20.06
C SER A 979 -21.37 3.83 20.44
N SER A 980 -21.93 4.71 21.28
CA SER A 980 -23.35 4.63 21.66
C SER A 980 -24.27 4.69 20.44
N LYS A 981 -25.25 3.79 20.35
CA LYS A 981 -26.27 3.77 19.30
C LYS A 981 -27.01 5.11 19.15
N VAL A 982 -27.18 5.84 20.26
CA VAL A 982 -27.77 7.19 20.26
C VAL A 982 -26.84 8.18 19.54
N CYS A 983 -25.54 8.17 19.84
CA CYS A 983 -24.58 9.04 19.16
C CYS A 983 -24.40 8.70 17.68
N ASN A 984 -24.48 7.43 17.29
CA ASN A 984 -24.47 7.02 15.89
C ASN A 984 -25.67 7.62 15.13
N PHE A 985 -26.88 7.48 15.68
CA PHE A 985 -28.09 8.07 15.08
C PHE A 985 -28.05 9.61 15.03
N VAL A 986 -27.59 10.26 16.10
CA VAL A 986 -27.46 11.72 16.18
C VAL A 986 -26.41 12.24 15.18
N CYS A 987 -25.26 11.58 15.07
CA CYS A 987 -24.20 12.01 14.15
C CYS A 987 -24.58 11.81 12.68
N GLU A 988 -25.22 10.68 12.34
CA GLU A 988 -25.72 10.39 11.00
C GLU A 988 -26.76 11.43 10.54
N ASN A 989 -27.57 11.94 11.47
CA ASN A 989 -28.63 12.92 11.22
C ASN A 989 -28.32 14.33 11.76
N ARG A 990 -27.04 14.66 12.01
CA ARG A 990 -26.62 15.85 12.79
C ARG A 990 -27.23 17.17 12.32
N TRP A 991 -27.37 17.36 11.01
CA TRP A 991 -27.93 18.58 10.43
C TRP A 991 -29.44 18.70 10.64
N GLY A 992 -30.17 17.59 10.71
CA GLY A 992 -31.58 17.59 11.12
C GLY A 992 -31.75 17.98 12.59
N PHE A 993 -30.88 17.48 13.47
CA PHE A 993 -30.87 17.88 14.88
C PHE A 993 -30.51 19.35 15.09
N ARG A 994 -29.48 19.87 14.40
CA ARG A 994 -29.12 21.30 14.44
C ARG A 994 -30.25 22.19 13.91
N PHE A 995 -30.78 21.89 12.73
CA PHE A 995 -31.91 22.64 12.17
C PHE A 995 -33.16 22.60 13.07
N GLY A 996 -33.46 21.44 13.69
CA GLY A 996 -34.53 21.31 14.66
C GLY A 996 -34.31 22.18 15.92
N LEU A 997 -33.08 22.23 16.43
CA LEU A 997 -32.70 23.11 17.54
C LEU A 997 -32.92 24.59 17.16
N ASP A 998 -32.43 25.01 15.99
CA ASP A 998 -32.55 26.38 15.51
C ASP A 998 -34.02 26.80 15.32
N LEU A 999 -34.86 25.94 14.75
CA LEU A 999 -36.31 26.19 14.62
C LEU A 999 -37.00 26.33 15.98
N ILE A 1000 -36.66 25.48 16.96
CA ILE A 1000 -37.22 25.56 18.30
C ILE A 1000 -36.77 26.85 19.01
N LEU A 1001 -35.51 27.24 18.88
CA LEU A 1001 -34.97 28.51 19.41
C LEU A 1001 -35.66 29.72 18.77
N LEU A 1002 -35.87 29.73 17.46
CA LEU A 1002 -36.60 30.79 16.75
C LEU A 1002 -38.08 30.85 17.19
N PHE A 1003 -38.74 29.71 17.39
CA PHE A 1003 -40.11 29.65 17.90
C PHE A 1003 -40.21 30.19 19.34
N LEU A 1004 -39.28 29.81 20.22
CA LEU A 1004 -39.20 30.32 21.60
C LEU A 1004 -38.90 31.83 21.63
N LEU A 1005 -38.00 32.33 20.76
CA LEU A 1005 -37.73 33.76 20.61
C LEU A 1005 -38.97 34.51 20.15
N ALA A 1006 -39.66 34.04 19.10
CA ALA A 1006 -40.88 34.64 18.59
C ALA A 1006 -42.00 34.64 19.65
N GLY A 1007 -42.14 33.55 20.41
CA GLY A 1007 -43.05 33.44 21.56
C GLY A 1007 -42.73 34.47 22.65
N ALA A 1008 -41.46 34.64 23.01
CA ALA A 1008 -41.04 35.65 23.98
C ALA A 1008 -41.30 37.08 23.47
N VAL A 1009 -40.90 37.39 22.23
CA VAL A 1009 -41.13 38.72 21.62
C VAL A 1009 -42.62 39.05 21.54
N THR A 1010 -43.48 38.09 21.17
CA THR A 1010 -44.93 38.30 21.12
C THR A 1010 -45.56 38.42 22.52
N TYR A 1011 -45.07 37.67 23.52
CA TYR A 1011 -45.47 37.81 24.92
C TYR A 1011 -45.16 39.19 25.53
N TYR A 1012 -44.03 39.80 25.14
CA TYR A 1012 -43.63 41.14 25.60
C TYR A 1012 -44.24 42.28 24.77
N ARG A 1013 -44.40 42.12 23.45
CA ARG A 1013 -44.99 43.18 22.59
C ARG A 1013 -46.52 43.18 22.53
N SER A 1014 -47.18 42.04 22.72
CA SER A 1014 -48.62 41.91 22.50
C SER A 1014 -49.39 41.55 23.76
N CYS A 1015 -50.00 42.58 24.35
CA CYS A 1015 -51.00 42.44 25.41
C CYS A 1015 -52.18 41.49 25.04
N ARG A 1016 -52.40 41.14 23.75
CA ARG A 1016 -53.43 40.16 23.29
C ARG A 1016 -52.95 38.70 23.29
N TRP A 1017 -51.67 38.44 23.01
CA TRP A 1017 -51.13 37.06 22.96
C TRP A 1017 -50.69 36.54 24.32
N ARG A 1018 -50.32 37.44 25.25
CA ARG A 1018 -49.99 37.10 26.65
C ARG A 1018 -50.94 36.08 27.31
N PRO A 1019 -52.28 36.31 27.39
CA PRO A 1019 -53.19 35.36 28.04
C PRO A 1019 -53.32 34.02 27.29
N VAL A 1020 -53.07 33.99 25.98
CA VAL A 1020 -53.08 32.75 25.19
C VAL A 1020 -51.85 31.89 25.53
N ILE A 1021 -50.68 32.52 25.64
CA ILE A 1021 -49.43 31.86 26.04
C ILE A 1021 -49.48 31.40 27.50
N GLU A 1022 -50.07 32.21 28.40
CA GLU A 1022 -50.25 31.85 29.82
C GLU A 1022 -51.23 30.68 30.00
N LYS A 1023 -52.33 30.63 29.23
CA LYS A 1023 -53.24 29.49 29.22
C LYS A 1023 -52.57 28.20 28.71
N ASN A 1024 -51.69 28.32 27.72
CA ASN A 1024 -51.01 27.20 27.05
C ASN A 1024 -49.55 27.04 27.49
N TYR A 1025 -49.19 27.40 28.74
CA TYR A 1025 -47.80 27.48 29.22
C TYR A 1025 -46.99 26.18 29.10
N LEU A 1026 -47.64 25.03 28.99
CA LEU A 1026 -47.01 23.73 28.75
C LEU A 1026 -46.33 23.64 27.38
N VAL A 1027 -46.80 24.39 26.36
CA VAL A 1027 -46.23 24.39 25.01
C VAL A 1027 -44.81 24.98 24.97
N PRO A 1028 -44.55 26.23 25.43
CA PRO A 1028 -43.19 26.75 25.48
C PRO A 1028 -42.30 26.00 26.48
N LEU A 1029 -42.86 25.44 27.55
CA LEU A 1029 -42.10 24.62 28.52
C LEU A 1029 -41.66 23.29 27.90
N GLY A 1030 -42.53 22.60 27.16
CA GLY A 1030 -42.21 21.40 26.40
C GLY A 1030 -41.20 21.67 25.27
N ALA A 1031 -41.35 22.79 24.56
CA ALA A 1031 -40.38 23.23 23.56
C ALA A 1031 -39.00 23.54 24.18
N GLY A 1032 -38.97 24.16 25.37
CA GLY A 1032 -37.72 24.38 26.12
C GLY A 1032 -37.05 23.07 26.56
N ALA A 1033 -37.84 22.09 27.03
CA ALA A 1033 -37.32 20.76 27.37
C ALA A 1033 -36.79 20.00 26.15
N ALA A 1034 -37.49 20.05 25.02
CA ALA A 1034 -37.02 19.49 23.74
C ALA A 1034 -35.73 20.17 23.24
N CYS A 1035 -35.66 21.50 23.35
CA CYS A 1035 -34.46 22.29 23.05
C CYS A 1035 -33.26 21.81 23.88
N LEU A 1036 -33.44 21.64 25.20
CA LEU A 1036 -32.38 21.17 26.09
C LEU A 1036 -31.96 19.72 25.78
N ALA A 1037 -32.91 18.83 25.47
CA ALA A 1037 -32.63 17.44 25.12
C ALA A 1037 -31.84 17.33 23.80
N ILE A 1038 -32.25 18.06 22.75
CA ILE A 1038 -31.54 18.12 21.47
C ILE A 1038 -30.16 18.75 21.64
N PHE A 1039 -30.05 19.86 22.39
CA PHE A 1039 -28.78 20.50 22.65
C PHE A 1039 -27.82 19.58 23.43
N THR A 1040 -28.31 18.84 24.43
CA THR A 1040 -27.48 17.88 25.18
C THR A 1040 -27.01 16.74 24.28
N ALA A 1041 -27.91 16.14 23.47
CA ALA A 1041 -27.55 15.10 22.51
C ALA A 1041 -26.51 15.57 21.48
N LEU A 1042 -26.66 16.80 20.99
CA LEU A 1042 -25.68 17.43 20.10
C LEU A 1042 -24.35 17.71 20.82
N VAL A 1043 -24.34 18.25 22.03
CA VAL A 1043 -23.08 18.53 22.76
C VAL A 1043 -22.34 17.23 23.13
N SER A 1044 -23.04 16.14 23.39
CA SER A 1044 -22.42 14.83 23.68
C SER A 1044 -21.94 14.08 22.42
N CYS A 1045 -22.63 14.21 21.29
CA CYS A 1045 -22.39 13.37 20.10
C CYS A 1045 -21.93 14.13 18.85
N ASP A 1046 -22.00 15.46 18.81
CA ASP A 1046 -21.46 16.32 17.74
C ASP A 1046 -20.12 16.93 18.20
N PRO A 1047 -18.98 16.52 17.61
CA PRO A 1047 -17.65 16.90 18.09
C PRO A 1047 -17.29 18.36 17.90
N TYR A 1048 -18.02 19.10 17.05
CA TYR A 1048 -17.90 20.55 16.99
C TYR A 1048 -18.40 21.21 18.29
N LEU A 1049 -19.46 20.65 18.87
CA LEU A 1049 -20.08 21.10 20.12
C LEU A 1049 -19.51 20.39 21.34
N ASN A 1050 -18.87 19.22 21.19
CA ASN A 1050 -18.19 18.51 22.28
C ASN A 1050 -17.07 19.34 22.93
N ARG A 1051 -16.43 20.27 22.20
CA ARG A 1051 -15.51 21.25 22.80
C ARG A 1051 -16.18 22.19 23.83
N LEU A 1052 -17.50 22.39 23.75
CA LEU A 1052 -18.28 23.11 24.77
C LEU A 1052 -18.64 22.19 25.96
N SER A 1053 -18.68 20.87 25.76
CA SER A 1053 -18.92 19.87 26.82
C SER A 1053 -17.76 19.83 27.82
N GLN A 1054 -16.53 19.94 27.32
CA GLN A 1054 -15.28 19.88 28.10
C GLN A 1054 -15.04 21.14 28.98
N GLY A 1055 -15.98 22.08 29.03
CA GLY A 1055 -15.91 23.29 29.86
C GLY A 1055 -17.15 23.47 30.73
N TYR A 1056 -17.16 24.55 31.53
CA TYR A 1056 -18.26 24.88 32.45
C TYR A 1056 -19.61 25.21 31.77
N VAL A 1057 -19.76 25.02 30.46
CA VAL A 1057 -20.96 25.43 29.69
C VAL A 1057 -22.18 24.59 30.07
N ILE A 1058 -22.07 23.26 30.17
CA ILE A 1058 -23.22 22.41 30.57
C ILE A 1058 -23.68 22.76 32.01
N PRO A 1059 -22.80 22.84 33.03
CA PRO A 1059 -23.18 23.35 34.35
C PRO A 1059 -23.78 24.75 34.32
N ALA A 1060 -23.23 25.68 33.53
CA ALA A 1060 -23.73 27.05 33.44
C ALA A 1060 -25.12 27.14 32.79
N VAL A 1061 -25.38 26.38 31.73
CA VAL A 1061 -26.70 26.30 31.09
C VAL A 1061 -27.72 25.69 32.05
N LEU A 1062 -27.37 24.59 32.73
CA LEU A 1062 -28.23 24.01 33.77
C LEU A 1062 -28.51 25.00 34.91
N LEU A 1063 -27.49 25.74 35.37
CA LEU A 1063 -27.64 26.75 36.43
C LEU A 1063 -28.52 27.92 35.97
N VAL A 1064 -28.37 28.40 34.73
CA VAL A 1064 -29.26 29.44 34.15
C VAL A 1064 -30.70 28.93 34.03
N VAL A 1065 -30.92 27.67 33.62
CA VAL A 1065 -32.25 27.05 33.58
C VAL A 1065 -32.85 26.92 34.97
N ILE A 1066 -32.08 26.44 35.96
CA ILE A 1066 -32.51 26.32 37.36
C ILE A 1066 -32.86 27.70 37.94
N VAL A 1067 -32.00 28.70 37.75
CA VAL A 1067 -32.26 30.09 38.18
C VAL A 1067 -33.50 30.66 37.48
N GLY A 1068 -33.67 30.40 36.18
CA GLY A 1068 -34.86 30.78 35.42
C GLY A 1068 -36.15 30.14 35.97
N ILE A 1069 -36.11 28.85 36.28
CA ILE A 1069 -37.21 28.10 36.91
C ILE A 1069 -37.52 28.68 38.31
N VAL A 1070 -36.50 28.90 39.14
CA VAL A 1070 -36.67 29.50 40.48
C VAL A 1070 -37.27 30.90 40.40
N LEU A 1071 -36.82 31.74 39.47
CA LEU A 1071 -37.38 33.07 39.23
C LEU A 1071 -38.83 33.02 38.71
N PHE A 1072 -39.14 32.07 37.83
CA PHE A 1072 -40.49 31.85 37.31
C PHE A 1072 -41.46 31.41 38.42
N TYR A 1073 -41.11 30.40 39.22
CA TYR A 1073 -41.92 29.98 40.36
C TYR A 1073 -42.05 31.10 41.40
N ARG A 1074 -40.97 31.80 41.74
CA ARG A 1074 -40.99 32.93 42.68
C ARG A 1074 -41.88 34.07 42.18
N HIS A 1075 -41.93 34.34 40.88
CA HIS A 1075 -42.88 35.28 40.30
C HIS A 1075 -44.32 34.76 40.40
N LYS A 1076 -44.56 33.48 40.08
CA LYS A 1076 -45.91 32.89 40.12
C LYS A 1076 -46.49 32.82 41.54
N PHE A 1077 -45.67 32.53 42.55
CA PHE A 1077 -46.07 32.61 43.96
C PHE A 1077 -46.37 34.05 44.37
N LYS A 1078 -45.51 35.01 44.02
CA LYS A 1078 -45.74 36.43 44.35
C LYS A 1078 -47.03 36.99 43.73
N VAL A 1079 -47.38 36.58 42.50
CA VAL A 1079 -48.66 36.92 41.86
C VAL A 1079 -49.86 36.25 42.56
N ARG A 1080 -49.65 35.09 43.20
CA ARG A 1080 -50.68 34.39 43.98
C ARG A 1080 -50.89 35.00 45.38
N ASP A 1081 -49.84 35.61 45.94
CA ASP A 1081 -49.90 36.35 47.21
C ASP A 1081 -50.39 37.81 47.02
N GLU A 1082 -50.38 38.32 45.78
CA GLU A 1082 -50.89 39.65 45.39
C GLU A 1082 -52.33 39.61 44.82
N GLN A 1083 -52.97 38.44 44.79
CA GLN A 1083 -54.43 38.31 44.56
C GLN A 1083 -55.14 38.17 45.92
N PRO A 1084 -56.14 39.02 46.23
CA PRO A 1084 -56.91 38.96 47.48
C PRO A 1084 -57.89 37.78 47.53
#